data_AF-A0A8T9S9M4-F1
#
_entry.id   AF-A0A8T9S9M4-F1
#
_cell.length_a   1.000
_cell.length_b   1.000
_cell.length_c   1.000
_cell.angle_alpha   90.00
_cell.angle_beta   90.00
_cell.angle_gamma   90.00
#
_symmetry.space_group_name_H-M   'P 1'
#
loop_
_entity.id
_entity.type
_entity.pdbx_description
1 polymer ?
#
loop_
_entity_poly.entity_id
_entity_poly.type
_entity_poly.pdbx_seq_one_letter_code
_entity_poly.pdbx_strand_id
1 'polypeptide(L)'
;MRRNLLDESQQVRLGILAVRKRLLGLLGAGALLLSGTAHAQTPTTVFNETFEGATNSFTIANGTQLNQWYVGTVAGNGPTTAGTKAAYISNDAGVSHAYTLTSTTPSALSVVHMYRDVTFPASQNIVQVGFDWLAGGESTYDYIQVFVVPTTVTPAAGTQLVNGTNGAVQVGSNINLQAAFGRTTFQLPASVAGTTQRLVFTWRNDNSGGVQPPAVIDNVTVTAQAASPISGAFTINNALPTAGTNFASFTDAATRLNRDGISGPTTFTVLGGPYTEQFLLNDVAGTGANSPLVINGGGHTIQFASTNSSQRAVVQLNGTDYTTINNLNIDATGAGASPAATYGYGILLTNGADNDRITNNVVNADIATTSSLFAGIAVSGSTTSVSTSGTSANNLTIEGNTVNGGYYGITLFGNSTATAYATGNIIRNNAVKDFYNYGIYVGYQDGLQVVGNEVARPLRTNGSTLYGLYFSGGSRNLAVEKNRFHDLFTGNPASTSTAYVLYISTGTVPTATTPNDFVNNVFYNLTGSGIQYIIYNTGGAYSRIYNNTISSDDQATATTSTTYGIYSSGTGADIKNNVVSVTRTGTGTKYGLYYTTNAPASNYNDIYVPNGNVGYYTAAYATLTAWQAANGSAFDQNSVSVDPAFVNVGTGDLTPTNVVLNNAGTPLARVTQDITGAPRGTTPDLGAYEFTPVAIDVAPVSLLTPVAGTTCYGPAEPVSVQIRNAGTSALNFASNPATVTAVVTLPGGTTTTLTTTLNTGTLASGASQIVTLGGTLNMTTLGTYSFAITATVTGDLNTGNNALTPAPTRTAVAPVAGTLSPASAVLCVSGTAALSVSGVANGGIQYQSSTSATGTFTDIAGATAATFTTPVLNSTTYYRVRTTCNGNTVYSNVATVTVNNPVITAAPSPVSTCAGGTATLSATVPAGVSVRYYTAATGGTLVGTGNPFTTPSLTASTTYYAEAFAGGTENVGPTSNSLGAGGASTLPTP
;
A
#
# COMPACT_ATOMS: atom_id res chain seq x y z
N MET A 1 -43.39 10.08 26.37
CA MET A 1 -42.27 10.57 25.54
C MET A 1 -41.26 11.45 26.33
N ARG A 2 -40.96 11.18 27.62
CA ARG A 2 -39.87 11.80 28.41
C ARG A 2 -39.37 10.85 29.54
N ARG A 3 -39.02 9.61 29.20
CA ARG A 3 -38.46 8.65 30.19
C ARG A 3 -37.31 7.75 29.70
N ASN A 4 -37.14 7.53 28.40
CA ASN A 4 -36.10 6.62 27.89
C ASN A 4 -34.77 7.32 27.48
N LEU A 5 -34.75 8.65 27.33
CA LEU A 5 -33.53 9.41 26.99
C LEU A 5 -32.55 9.59 28.18
N LEU A 6 -32.85 9.01 29.35
CA LEU A 6 -31.98 9.02 30.52
C LEU A 6 -31.16 7.73 30.68
N ASP A 7 -31.56 6.63 30.03
CA ASP A 7 -30.93 5.31 30.22
C ASP A 7 -29.67 5.14 29.36
N GLU A 8 -29.71 5.47 28.06
CA GLU A 8 -28.53 5.37 27.19
C GLU A 8 -27.38 6.28 27.62
N SER A 9 -27.69 7.48 28.14
CA SER A 9 -26.67 8.36 28.73
C SER A 9 -26.08 7.78 30.03
N GLN A 10 -26.83 6.95 30.76
CA GLN A 10 -26.35 6.23 31.93
C GLN A 10 -25.57 4.98 31.53
N GLN A 11 -25.94 4.24 30.48
CA GLN A 11 -25.17 3.10 29.96
C GLN A 11 -23.82 3.53 29.38
N VAL A 12 -23.78 4.61 28.58
CA VAL A 12 -22.51 5.18 28.07
C VAL A 12 -21.68 5.77 29.21
N ARG A 13 -22.32 6.43 30.19
CA ARG A 13 -21.61 6.86 31.42
C ARG A 13 -21.17 5.69 32.28
N LEU A 14 -21.89 4.57 32.36
CA LEU A 14 -21.46 3.37 33.09
C LEU A 14 -20.35 2.63 32.36
N GLY A 15 -20.35 2.59 31.02
CA GLY A 15 -19.24 2.08 30.23
C GLY A 15 -17.97 2.91 30.43
N ILE A 16 -18.07 4.23 30.28
CA ILE A 16 -16.96 5.16 30.52
C ILE A 16 -16.55 5.18 32.00
N LEU A 17 -17.49 5.00 32.95
CA LEU A 17 -17.21 4.88 34.39
C LEU A 17 -16.73 3.48 34.79
N ALA A 18 -16.97 2.43 34.01
CA ALA A 18 -16.42 1.09 34.22
C ALA A 18 -15.00 1.00 33.66
N VAL A 19 -14.74 1.61 32.49
CA VAL A 19 -13.37 1.85 31.99
C VAL A 19 -12.63 2.77 32.96
N ARG A 20 -13.20 3.90 33.39
CA ARG A 20 -12.60 4.76 34.43
C ARG A 20 -12.54 4.10 35.81
N LYS A 21 -13.40 3.16 36.20
CA LYS A 21 -13.26 2.41 37.48
C LYS A 21 -12.28 1.24 37.38
N ARG A 22 -12.04 0.68 36.20
CA ARG A 22 -10.90 -0.23 35.97
C ARG A 22 -9.58 0.55 35.92
N LEU A 23 -9.58 1.77 35.39
CA LEU A 23 -8.41 2.67 35.37
C LEU A 23 -8.13 3.31 36.75
N LEU A 24 -9.16 3.79 37.47
CA LEU A 24 -9.02 4.30 38.85
C LEU A 24 -8.88 3.17 39.88
N GLY A 25 -9.39 1.97 39.60
CA GLY A 25 -9.15 0.79 40.42
C GLY A 25 -7.69 0.34 40.41
N LEU A 26 -6.92 0.75 39.38
CA LEU A 26 -5.47 0.59 39.30
C LEU A 26 -4.69 1.77 39.91
N LEU A 27 -5.31 2.95 40.05
CA LEU A 27 -4.71 4.16 40.64
C LEU A 27 -5.02 4.33 42.14
N GLY A 28 -5.80 3.43 42.74
CA GLY A 28 -6.22 3.47 44.14
C GLY A 28 -5.33 2.72 45.14
N ALA A 29 -4.32 1.97 44.67
CA ALA A 29 -3.36 1.28 45.54
C ALA A 29 -2.25 2.25 45.99
N GLY A 30 -2.60 3.14 46.92
CA GLY A 30 -1.67 4.13 47.45
C GLY A 30 -0.47 3.50 48.15
N ALA A 31 0.74 3.95 47.77
CA ALA A 31 1.99 3.86 48.55
C ALA A 31 2.21 2.54 49.32
N LEU A 32 2.08 1.40 48.64
CA LEU A 32 2.57 0.14 49.22
C LEU A 32 4.09 0.20 49.28
N LEU A 33 4.65 0.02 50.49
CA LEU A 33 6.08 0.04 50.75
C LEU A 33 6.83 -0.87 49.76
N LEU A 34 7.67 -0.28 48.90
CA LEU A 34 8.48 -1.02 47.93
C LEU A 34 9.60 -1.79 48.65
N SER A 35 9.26 -2.95 49.21
CA SER A 35 10.26 -3.90 49.73
C SER A 35 10.89 -4.71 48.59
N GLY A 36 11.66 -4.02 47.73
CA GLY A 36 12.63 -4.67 46.85
C GLY A 36 13.87 -5.06 47.65
N THR A 37 14.55 -6.15 47.27
CA THR A 37 15.81 -6.54 47.90
C THR A 37 16.92 -5.53 47.56
N ALA A 38 17.41 -4.83 48.58
CA ALA A 38 18.33 -3.71 48.41
C ALA A 38 19.71 -4.13 47.87
N HIS A 39 20.43 -3.16 47.30
CA HIS A 39 21.66 -3.38 46.53
C HIS A 39 22.87 -3.89 47.35
N ALA A 40 23.63 -4.76 46.67
CA ALA A 40 25.05 -5.09 46.80
C ALA A 40 25.48 -6.27 47.69
N GLN A 41 26.12 -7.26 47.06
CA GLN A 41 27.31 -7.89 47.62
C GLN A 41 28.55 -7.07 47.23
N THR A 42 29.51 -6.96 48.13
CA THR A 42 30.80 -6.32 47.84
C THR A 42 31.66 -7.26 46.97
N PRO A 43 32.25 -6.81 45.85
CA PRO A 43 33.20 -7.61 45.10
C PRO A 43 34.38 -8.03 45.99
N THR A 44 34.73 -9.32 45.95
CA THR A 44 35.93 -9.85 46.60
C THR A 44 37.12 -9.73 45.65
N THR A 45 38.24 -9.20 46.12
CA THR A 45 39.49 -9.19 45.34
C THR A 45 40.09 -10.60 45.35
N VAL A 46 40.11 -11.25 44.20
CA VAL A 46 40.73 -12.57 43.98
C VAL A 46 42.25 -12.43 43.85
N PHE A 47 42.68 -11.39 43.15
CA PHE A 47 44.08 -11.10 42.86
C PHE A 47 44.25 -9.59 42.64
N ASN A 48 45.39 -9.06 43.07
CA ASN A 48 45.78 -7.68 42.83
C ASN A 48 47.29 -7.64 42.62
N GLU A 49 47.74 -7.03 41.52
CA GLU A 49 49.13 -6.74 41.23
C GLU A 49 49.25 -5.25 40.86
N THR A 50 50.19 -4.59 41.53
CA THR A 50 50.49 -3.16 41.37
C THR A 50 51.90 -2.94 40.86
N PHE A 51 52.69 -4.02 40.66
CA PHE A 51 54.08 -4.03 40.24
C PHE A 51 55.08 -3.28 41.16
N GLU A 52 54.60 -2.53 42.16
CA GLU A 52 55.41 -1.84 43.18
C GLU A 52 56.23 -2.79 44.08
N GLY A 53 55.75 -4.03 44.23
CA GLY A 53 56.34 -5.05 45.10
C GLY A 53 57.82 -5.39 44.79
N ALA A 54 58.45 -6.11 45.71
CA ALA A 54 59.82 -6.61 45.54
C ALA A 54 59.93 -7.76 44.51
N THR A 55 58.81 -8.39 44.15
CA THR A 55 58.73 -9.53 43.23
C THR A 55 57.50 -9.41 42.34
N ASN A 56 57.68 -9.49 41.02
CA ASN A 56 56.58 -9.59 40.06
C ASN A 56 55.81 -10.91 40.27
N SER A 57 54.48 -10.86 40.34
CA SER A 57 53.64 -12.06 40.45
C SER A 57 53.32 -12.74 39.11
N PHE A 58 53.65 -12.13 37.98
CA PHE A 58 53.53 -12.71 36.63
C PHE A 58 54.80 -13.43 36.17
N THR A 59 54.64 -14.58 35.52
CA THR A 59 55.69 -15.24 34.73
C THR A 59 55.83 -14.54 33.39
N ILE A 60 57.05 -14.13 33.03
CA ILE A 60 57.36 -13.47 31.76
C ILE A 60 57.90 -14.51 30.76
N ALA A 61 57.33 -14.53 29.55
CA ALA A 61 57.72 -15.36 28.42
C ALA A 61 58.11 -14.48 27.23
N ASN A 62 59.35 -14.00 27.27
CA ASN A 62 59.98 -13.20 26.21
C ASN A 62 60.77 -14.04 25.19
N GLY A 63 61.30 -15.18 25.60
CA GLY A 63 62.18 -16.00 24.77
C GLY A 63 63.37 -15.19 24.23
N THR A 64 63.55 -15.22 22.90
CA THR A 64 64.56 -14.44 22.16
C THR A 64 63.94 -13.34 21.28
N GLN A 65 62.68 -12.95 21.54
CA GLN A 65 62.01 -11.88 20.80
C GLN A 65 62.69 -10.52 21.05
N LEU A 66 62.57 -9.56 20.14
CA LEU A 66 63.25 -8.27 20.25
C LEU A 66 62.57 -7.31 21.24
N ASN A 67 61.25 -7.19 21.14
CA ASN A 67 60.45 -6.36 22.03
C ASN A 67 59.85 -7.27 23.11
N GLN A 68 60.15 -6.97 24.37
CA GLN A 68 60.08 -7.89 25.50
C GLN A 68 59.35 -7.26 26.70
N TRP A 69 58.61 -8.05 27.48
CA TRP A 69 58.01 -7.59 28.75
C TRP A 69 59.08 -7.42 29.84
N TYR A 70 59.02 -6.29 30.54
CA TYR A 70 59.77 -5.97 31.75
C TYR A 70 58.83 -5.46 32.83
N VAL A 71 59.28 -5.52 34.08
CA VAL A 71 58.63 -4.86 35.22
C VAL A 71 59.66 -3.94 35.87
N GLY A 72 59.33 -2.66 35.96
CA GLY A 72 60.28 -1.60 36.34
C GLY A 72 59.64 -0.22 36.29
N THR A 73 60.45 0.83 36.45
CA THR A 73 59.97 2.21 36.56
C THR A 73 59.40 2.74 35.24
N VAL A 74 58.20 3.33 35.28
CA VAL A 74 57.57 4.00 34.12
C VAL A 74 57.26 5.46 34.43
N ALA A 75 57.38 6.33 33.41
CA ALA A 75 57.04 7.75 33.53
C ALA A 75 55.52 7.93 33.48
N GLY A 76 54.91 8.10 34.65
CA GLY A 76 53.47 8.14 34.83
C GLY A 76 52.94 6.80 35.36
N ASN A 77 51.95 6.88 36.24
CA ASN A 77 51.27 5.75 36.86
C ASN A 77 49.78 5.76 36.48
N GLY A 78 49.11 4.61 36.61
CA GLY A 78 47.71 4.47 36.20
C GLY A 78 46.74 5.36 37.01
N PRO A 79 45.53 5.65 36.48
CA PRO A 79 44.55 6.52 37.14
C PRO A 79 43.97 5.97 38.45
N THR A 80 44.20 4.70 38.82
CA THR A 80 43.59 4.12 40.03
C THR A 80 44.45 4.14 41.28
N THR A 81 45.72 3.77 41.18
CA THR A 81 46.65 3.79 42.32
C THR A 81 47.98 4.37 41.87
N ALA A 82 48.48 5.34 42.62
CA ALA A 82 49.75 5.98 42.33
C ALA A 82 50.94 5.06 42.69
N GLY A 83 51.60 4.53 41.67
CA GLY A 83 52.84 3.75 41.76
C GLY A 83 54.07 4.47 41.18
N THR A 84 55.16 3.75 41.04
CA THR A 84 56.37 4.14 40.30
C THR A 84 56.73 3.14 39.20
N LYS A 85 56.16 1.94 39.22
CA LYS A 85 56.48 0.82 38.34
C LYS A 85 55.24 0.33 37.59
N ALA A 86 55.48 -0.36 36.49
CA ALA A 86 54.46 -1.08 35.75
C ALA A 86 55.09 -2.27 35.01
N ALA A 87 54.27 -3.13 34.42
CA ALA A 87 54.72 -4.03 33.36
C ALA A 87 54.72 -3.29 32.01
N TYR A 88 55.81 -3.31 31.26
CA TYR A 88 55.91 -2.63 29.97
C TYR A 88 56.74 -3.41 28.97
N ILE A 89 56.54 -3.09 27.69
CA ILE A 89 57.38 -3.57 26.61
C ILE A 89 58.59 -2.66 26.42
N SER A 90 59.76 -3.29 26.26
CA SER A 90 61.06 -2.64 26.00
C SER A 90 61.84 -3.41 24.94
N ASN A 91 62.64 -2.70 24.15
CA ASN A 91 63.63 -3.23 23.21
C ASN A 91 65.09 -3.06 23.67
N ASP A 92 65.31 -2.49 24.86
CA ASP A 92 66.62 -2.05 25.38
C ASP A 92 66.95 -2.67 26.76
N ALA A 93 66.47 -3.90 26.98
CA ALA A 93 66.61 -4.65 28.23
C ALA A 93 65.94 -4.02 29.46
N GLY A 94 64.85 -3.27 29.25
CA GLY A 94 64.06 -2.65 30.30
C GLY A 94 64.54 -1.26 30.71
N VAL A 95 65.51 -0.67 30.01
CA VAL A 95 66.05 0.68 30.33
C VAL A 95 65.02 1.78 29.99
N SER A 96 64.24 1.61 28.93
CA SER A 96 63.12 2.47 28.56
C SER A 96 61.90 1.67 28.10
N HIS A 97 60.72 2.27 28.18
CA HIS A 97 59.48 1.70 27.63
C HIS A 97 59.33 2.03 26.14
N ALA A 98 60.31 1.65 25.32
CA ALA A 98 60.28 1.82 23.87
C ALA A 98 60.26 0.47 23.16
N TYR A 99 59.55 0.36 22.04
CA TYR A 99 59.64 -0.81 21.16
C TYR A 99 60.23 -0.48 19.79
N THR A 100 60.72 -1.51 19.10
CA THR A 100 61.29 -1.38 17.76
C THR A 100 60.17 -1.33 16.72
N LEU A 101 59.93 -0.15 16.15
CA LEU A 101 58.93 0.13 15.10
C LEU A 101 59.28 -0.53 13.76
N THR A 102 60.55 -0.47 13.39
CA THR A 102 61.08 -1.01 12.12
C THR A 102 62.53 -1.44 12.30
N SER A 103 62.91 -2.59 11.75
CA SER A 103 64.27 -3.13 11.77
C SER A 103 64.62 -3.77 10.43
N THR A 104 65.88 -3.64 10.03
CA THR A 104 66.47 -4.37 8.90
C THR A 104 66.66 -5.86 9.19
N THR A 105 66.51 -6.28 10.45
CA THR A 105 66.58 -7.67 10.89
C THR A 105 65.16 -8.26 10.93
N PRO A 106 64.89 -9.45 10.38
CA PRO A 106 63.55 -10.06 10.40
C PRO A 106 62.93 -10.33 11.78
N SER A 107 63.66 -10.11 12.87
CA SER A 107 63.30 -10.47 14.26
C SER A 107 62.62 -9.36 15.06
N ALA A 108 62.20 -8.25 14.44
CA ALA A 108 61.52 -7.16 15.16
C ALA A 108 60.01 -7.40 15.37
N LEU A 109 59.38 -8.23 14.53
CA LEU A 109 58.09 -8.83 14.89
C LEU A 109 58.28 -9.57 16.22
N SER A 110 57.48 -9.20 17.21
CA SER A 110 57.56 -9.79 18.54
C SER A 110 56.17 -10.20 19.00
N VAL A 111 56.06 -11.44 19.47
CA VAL A 111 54.90 -11.94 20.22
C VAL A 111 55.42 -12.39 21.57
N VAL A 112 55.10 -11.64 22.62
CA VAL A 112 55.59 -11.89 23.98
C VAL A 112 54.46 -11.85 24.98
N HIS A 113 54.56 -12.71 26.00
CA HIS A 113 53.50 -12.89 26.98
C HIS A 113 54.01 -12.63 28.39
N MET A 114 53.15 -12.09 29.24
CA MET A 114 53.24 -12.28 30.68
C MET A 114 51.97 -12.95 31.16
N TYR A 115 52.09 -13.91 32.08
CA TYR A 115 50.95 -14.69 32.54
C TYR A 115 51.03 -15.10 34.00
N ARG A 116 49.87 -15.39 34.60
CA ARG A 116 49.75 -15.89 35.97
C ARG A 116 48.58 -16.86 36.07
N ASP A 117 48.77 -17.93 36.85
CA ASP A 117 47.69 -18.84 37.21
C ASP A 117 46.85 -18.22 38.34
N VAL A 118 45.55 -18.07 38.09
CA VAL A 118 44.58 -17.45 39.00
C VAL A 118 43.51 -18.49 39.33
N THR A 119 43.36 -18.80 40.62
CA THR A 119 42.28 -19.64 41.13
C THR A 119 41.07 -18.76 41.42
N PHE A 120 39.99 -18.97 40.67
CA PHE A 120 38.75 -18.21 40.82
C PHE A 120 37.84 -18.88 41.85
N PRO A 121 37.24 -18.14 42.81
CA PRO A 121 36.38 -18.72 43.81
C PRO A 121 35.18 -19.47 43.20
N ALA A 122 34.82 -20.61 43.80
CA ALA A 122 33.57 -21.29 43.47
C ALA A 122 32.37 -20.46 43.97
N SER A 123 31.24 -20.56 43.27
CA SER A 123 30.00 -19.80 43.57
C SER A 123 30.13 -18.27 43.51
N GLN A 124 31.20 -17.73 42.90
CA GLN A 124 31.35 -16.32 42.56
C GLN A 124 31.42 -16.23 41.03
N ASN A 125 30.25 -16.25 40.38
CA ASN A 125 30.11 -16.44 38.92
C ASN A 125 30.33 -15.15 38.09
N ILE A 126 30.41 -13.98 38.72
CA ILE A 126 30.76 -12.73 38.07
C ILE A 126 32.22 -12.45 38.40
N VAL A 127 33.09 -12.59 37.40
CA VAL A 127 34.53 -12.42 37.57
C VAL A 127 35.03 -11.39 36.56
N GLN A 128 35.70 -10.36 37.04
CA GLN A 128 36.25 -9.28 36.21
C GLN A 128 37.76 -9.21 36.33
N VAL A 129 38.43 -8.87 35.22
CA VAL A 129 39.82 -8.39 35.21
C VAL A 129 39.83 -6.92 34.83
N GLY A 130 40.39 -6.07 35.69
CA GLY A 130 40.53 -4.64 35.46
C GLY A 130 41.99 -4.22 35.62
N PHE A 131 42.47 -3.35 34.74
CA PHE A 131 43.86 -2.90 34.72
C PHE A 131 43.98 -1.53 34.05
N ASP A 132 44.99 -0.79 34.49
CA ASP A 132 45.37 0.49 33.93
C ASP A 132 46.38 0.22 32.80
N TRP A 133 46.24 0.89 31.66
CA TRP A 133 47.11 0.62 30.52
C TRP A 133 47.32 1.84 29.63
N LEU A 134 48.37 1.77 28.82
CA LEU A 134 48.53 2.57 27.61
C LEU A 134 49.24 1.74 26.53
N ALA A 135 49.05 2.11 25.27
CA ALA A 135 49.78 1.62 24.10
C ALA A 135 49.42 2.52 22.92
N GLY A 136 50.38 3.26 22.37
CA GLY A 136 50.25 3.97 21.10
C GLY A 136 50.02 2.97 19.97
N GLY A 137 51.07 2.25 19.57
CA GLY A 137 50.98 1.15 18.61
C GLY A 137 50.52 1.56 17.21
N GLU A 138 50.11 0.56 16.43
CA GLU A 138 49.40 0.70 15.16
C GLU A 138 48.07 -0.03 15.27
N SER A 139 47.00 0.54 14.70
CA SER A 139 45.61 0.06 14.83
C SER A 139 45.40 -1.44 14.64
N THR A 140 46.18 -2.06 13.74
CA THR A 140 45.91 -3.42 13.23
C THR A 140 47.02 -4.42 13.54
N TYR A 141 48.23 -3.95 13.88
CA TYR A 141 49.42 -4.79 13.96
C TYR A 141 50.07 -4.79 15.35
N ASP A 142 50.09 -3.65 16.03
CA ASP A 142 50.69 -3.51 17.36
C ASP A 142 49.63 -3.28 18.44
N TYR A 143 49.43 -4.27 19.30
CA TYR A 143 48.36 -4.27 20.29
C TYR A 143 48.60 -5.21 21.47
N ILE A 144 47.86 -4.95 22.54
CA ILE A 144 47.68 -5.89 23.66
C ILE A 144 46.48 -6.80 23.35
N GLN A 145 46.62 -8.09 23.65
CA GLN A 145 45.50 -9.03 23.79
C GLN A 145 45.48 -9.59 25.22
N VAL A 146 44.29 -9.70 25.80
CA VAL A 146 44.08 -10.37 27.10
C VAL A 146 43.43 -11.73 26.83
N PHE A 147 43.96 -12.79 27.42
CA PHE A 147 43.39 -14.14 27.32
C PHE A 147 43.20 -14.76 28.71
N VAL A 148 42.22 -15.64 28.82
CA VAL A 148 42.21 -16.71 29.82
C VAL A 148 42.38 -18.05 29.12
N VAL A 149 43.30 -18.88 29.59
CA VAL A 149 43.61 -20.20 28.99
C VAL A 149 43.71 -21.28 30.07
N PRO A 150 43.45 -22.57 29.76
CA PRO A 150 43.73 -23.67 30.67
C PRO A 150 45.18 -23.67 31.15
N THR A 151 45.43 -24.06 32.40
CA THR A 151 46.80 -24.10 32.97
C THR A 151 47.73 -25.08 32.25
N THR A 152 47.18 -26.01 31.46
CA THR A 152 47.90 -26.90 30.53
C THR A 152 48.46 -26.18 29.30
N VAL A 153 47.99 -24.97 28.98
CA VAL A 153 48.48 -24.14 27.88
C VAL A 153 49.56 -23.20 28.41
N THR A 154 50.82 -23.46 28.09
CA THR A 154 51.95 -22.58 28.41
C THR A 154 52.22 -21.63 27.24
N PRO A 155 51.99 -20.30 27.37
CA PRO A 155 52.30 -19.35 26.32
C PRO A 155 53.80 -19.34 25.99
N ALA A 156 54.13 -19.43 24.70
CA ALA A 156 55.50 -19.49 24.21
C ALA A 156 55.79 -18.31 23.28
N ALA A 157 56.84 -17.56 23.62
CA ALA A 157 57.25 -16.38 22.85
C ALA A 157 57.45 -16.71 21.36
N GLY A 158 57.02 -15.80 20.49
CA GLY A 158 56.96 -15.99 19.04
C GLY A 158 55.73 -16.75 18.52
N THR A 159 54.85 -17.26 19.40
CA THR A 159 53.61 -17.96 19.00
C THR A 159 52.38 -17.19 19.49
N GLN A 160 51.53 -16.71 18.58
CA GLN A 160 50.30 -16.00 18.95
C GLN A 160 49.25 -16.95 19.51
N LEU A 161 48.57 -16.54 20.59
CA LEU A 161 47.38 -17.23 21.10
C LEU A 161 46.19 -16.95 20.16
N VAL A 162 45.45 -17.99 19.81
CA VAL A 162 44.30 -17.91 18.89
C VAL A 162 43.02 -18.21 19.67
N ASN A 163 42.07 -17.28 19.63
CA ASN A 163 40.78 -17.42 20.32
C ASN A 163 40.05 -18.70 19.86
N GLY A 164 39.48 -19.45 20.81
CA GLY A 164 38.82 -20.74 20.59
C GLY A 164 39.76 -21.95 20.43
N THR A 165 41.08 -21.75 20.34
CA THR A 165 42.04 -22.86 20.18
C THR A 165 42.57 -23.33 21.54
N ASN A 166 42.62 -24.65 21.79
CA ASN A 166 43.09 -25.25 23.05
C ASN A 166 42.41 -24.69 24.32
N GLY A 167 41.14 -24.25 24.21
CA GLY A 167 40.40 -23.61 25.30
C GLY A 167 40.81 -22.16 25.61
N ALA A 168 41.69 -21.56 24.81
CA ALA A 168 42.05 -20.15 24.96
C ALA A 168 40.86 -19.24 24.59
N VAL A 169 40.45 -18.37 25.52
CA VAL A 169 39.41 -17.38 25.30
C VAL A 169 40.02 -15.98 25.37
N GLN A 170 39.96 -15.24 24.26
CA GLN A 170 40.31 -13.83 24.26
C GLN A 170 39.22 -13.05 25.01
N VAL A 171 39.65 -12.17 25.92
CA VAL A 171 38.78 -11.37 26.76
C VAL A 171 38.85 -9.91 26.29
N GLY A 172 37.73 -9.39 25.79
CA GLY A 172 37.70 -8.09 25.12
C GLY A 172 38.32 -8.10 23.71
N SER A 173 38.33 -6.94 23.07
CA SER A 173 38.99 -6.73 21.78
C SER A 173 40.51 -6.55 21.94
N ASN A 174 41.24 -6.47 20.82
CA ASN A 174 42.62 -5.96 20.84
C ASN A 174 42.60 -4.50 21.31
N ILE A 175 43.58 -4.07 22.11
CA ILE A 175 43.65 -2.69 22.64
C ILE A 175 45.00 -2.03 22.30
N ASN A 176 44.92 -0.79 21.79
CA ASN A 176 45.99 0.07 21.27
C ASN A 176 45.44 1.50 21.05
N LEU A 177 46.21 2.38 20.39
CA LEU A 177 45.90 3.77 20.06
C LEU A 177 45.60 4.69 21.26
N GLN A 178 46.14 4.34 22.44
CA GLN A 178 45.97 5.07 23.69
C GLN A 178 47.34 5.52 24.22
N ALA A 179 47.69 6.79 23.99
CA ALA A 179 49.00 7.37 24.35
C ALA A 179 49.12 7.85 25.81
N ALA A 180 48.07 7.71 26.63
CA ALA A 180 48.03 8.10 28.04
C ALA A 180 47.30 7.04 28.87
N PHE A 181 47.62 6.91 30.15
CA PHE A 181 47.01 5.88 30.99
C PHE A 181 45.49 6.01 31.10
N GLY A 182 44.79 4.90 30.89
CA GLY A 182 43.36 4.74 31.09
C GLY A 182 43.06 3.36 31.64
N ARG A 183 41.94 3.20 32.35
CA ARG A 183 41.53 1.90 32.90
C ARG A 183 40.56 1.20 31.97
N THR A 184 40.75 -0.10 31.80
CA THR A 184 39.72 -1.00 31.25
C THR A 184 39.30 -2.02 32.30
N THR A 185 38.13 -2.63 32.12
CA THR A 185 37.67 -3.77 32.91
C THR A 185 36.82 -4.69 32.05
N PHE A 186 37.22 -5.95 31.98
CA PHE A 186 36.56 -6.98 31.18
C PHE A 186 35.93 -8.04 32.08
N GLN A 187 34.72 -8.49 31.71
CA GLN A 187 34.10 -9.68 32.29
C GLN A 187 34.77 -10.93 31.73
N LEU A 188 35.15 -11.87 32.60
CA LEU A 188 35.64 -13.18 32.20
C LEU A 188 34.45 -14.12 31.91
N PRO A 189 34.64 -15.18 31.09
CA PRO A 189 33.61 -16.19 30.88
C PRO A 189 33.17 -16.85 32.19
N ALA A 190 31.87 -17.07 32.39
CA ALA A 190 31.34 -17.70 33.61
C ALA A 190 31.97 -19.09 33.91
N SER A 191 32.48 -19.78 32.88
CA SER A 191 33.22 -21.04 32.99
C SER A 191 34.55 -20.96 33.74
N VAL A 192 35.09 -19.77 34.05
CA VAL A 192 36.29 -19.65 34.89
C VAL A 192 35.98 -19.82 36.37
N ALA A 193 34.75 -19.56 36.82
CA ALA A 193 34.38 -19.61 38.23
C ALA A 193 34.56 -21.01 38.83
N GLY A 194 35.17 -21.10 40.01
CA GLY A 194 35.53 -22.37 40.65
C GLY A 194 36.68 -23.15 39.98
N THR A 195 37.34 -22.59 38.95
CA THR A 195 38.48 -23.22 38.27
C THR A 195 39.78 -22.45 38.54
N THR A 196 40.92 -23.03 38.17
CA THR A 196 42.17 -22.27 38.02
C THR A 196 42.47 -22.14 36.54
N GLN A 197 42.57 -20.90 36.05
CA GLN A 197 42.96 -20.60 34.66
C GLN A 197 44.17 -19.69 34.67
N ARG A 198 44.87 -19.62 33.54
CA ARG A 198 46.00 -18.74 33.31
C ARG A 198 45.53 -17.46 32.63
N LEU A 199 45.63 -16.34 33.35
CA LEU A 199 45.45 -14.99 32.79
C LEU A 199 46.73 -14.62 32.02
N VAL A 200 46.60 -14.25 30.75
CA VAL A 200 47.71 -13.90 29.86
C VAL A 200 47.52 -12.52 29.28
N PHE A 201 48.52 -11.66 29.42
CA PHE A 201 48.67 -10.44 28.63
C PHE A 201 49.69 -10.71 27.52
N THR A 202 49.26 -10.56 26.28
CA THR A 202 50.09 -10.75 25.09
C THR A 202 50.32 -9.39 24.45
N TRP A 203 51.58 -9.02 24.24
CA TRP A 203 51.93 -7.98 23.27
C TRP A 203 52.24 -8.64 21.94
N ARG A 204 51.68 -8.09 20.88
CA ARG A 204 52.11 -8.32 19.50
C ARG A 204 52.53 -6.98 18.92
N ASN A 205 53.63 -6.97 18.18
CA ASN A 205 53.91 -5.96 17.17
C ASN A 205 54.43 -6.63 15.90
N ASP A 206 54.34 -5.94 14.76
CA ASP A 206 55.01 -6.37 13.53
C ASP A 206 56.32 -5.59 13.27
N ASN A 207 56.84 -5.60 12.04
CA ASN A 207 58.08 -4.91 11.66
C ASN A 207 57.81 -3.74 10.70
N SER A 208 56.65 -3.08 10.79
CA SER A 208 56.10 -2.21 9.75
C SER A 208 55.52 -0.88 10.24
N GLY A 209 56.09 -0.27 11.27
CA GLY A 209 55.76 1.11 11.67
C GLY A 209 55.27 1.22 13.11
N GLY A 210 54.12 1.87 13.31
CA GLY A 210 53.55 2.15 14.62
C GLY A 210 54.08 3.41 15.33
N VAL A 211 53.60 3.64 16.55
CA VAL A 211 53.82 4.88 17.33
C VAL A 211 54.13 4.54 18.79
N GLN A 212 55.14 5.20 19.38
CA GLN A 212 55.45 5.08 20.81
C GLN A 212 54.36 5.74 21.68
N PRO A 213 54.14 5.29 22.93
CA PRO A 213 54.76 4.16 23.62
C PRO A 213 54.18 2.79 23.19
N PRO A 214 54.84 1.66 23.50
CA PRO A 214 54.25 0.33 23.39
C PRO A 214 53.29 0.05 24.56
N ALA A 215 52.84 -1.20 24.68
CA ALA A 215 52.11 -1.67 25.86
C ALA A 215 52.81 -1.38 27.18
N VAL A 216 52.04 -0.72 28.06
CA VAL A 216 52.26 -0.64 29.50
C VAL A 216 50.98 -1.08 30.20
N ILE A 217 51.10 -1.87 31.25
CA ILE A 217 50.00 -2.44 32.06
C ILE A 217 50.36 -2.30 33.54
N ASP A 218 49.41 -1.79 34.32
CA ASP A 218 49.53 -1.47 35.74
C ASP A 218 48.20 -1.78 36.48
N ASN A 219 48.22 -1.82 37.82
CA ASN A 219 47.04 -1.95 38.68
C ASN A 219 46.06 -3.07 38.26
N VAL A 220 46.61 -4.27 38.01
CA VAL A 220 45.88 -5.47 37.57
C VAL A 220 45.13 -6.09 38.74
N THR A 221 43.83 -5.81 38.81
CA THR A 221 42.90 -6.42 39.76
C THR A 221 42.07 -7.50 39.09
N VAL A 222 41.91 -8.65 39.73
CA VAL A 222 40.81 -9.58 39.46
C VAL A 222 39.85 -9.54 40.64
N THR A 223 38.58 -9.26 40.37
CA THR A 223 37.50 -9.26 41.38
C THR A 223 36.46 -10.31 41.04
N ALA A 224 35.93 -10.99 42.04
CA ALA A 224 34.82 -11.93 41.90
C ALA A 224 33.69 -11.58 42.88
N GLN A 225 32.45 -11.72 42.41
CA GLN A 225 31.24 -11.63 43.23
C GLN A 225 30.27 -12.73 42.82
N ALA A 226 29.36 -13.13 43.71
CA ALA A 226 28.18 -13.88 43.29
C ALA A 226 27.17 -12.93 42.63
N ALA A 227 26.38 -13.47 41.71
CA ALA A 227 25.15 -12.82 41.30
C ALA A 227 24.30 -12.49 42.53
N SER A 228 23.67 -11.31 42.51
CA SER A 228 22.74 -10.84 43.53
C SER A 228 21.38 -10.60 42.87
N PRO A 229 20.59 -11.66 42.58
CA PRO A 229 19.42 -11.57 41.74
C PRO A 229 18.32 -10.79 42.45
N ILE A 230 17.77 -9.77 41.79
CA ILE A 230 16.77 -8.88 42.39
C ILE A 230 15.37 -9.52 42.41
N SER A 231 14.51 -9.04 43.31
CA SER A 231 13.09 -9.38 43.32
C SER A 231 12.26 -8.26 43.95
N GLY A 232 10.97 -8.20 43.61
CA GLY A 232 10.05 -7.16 44.04
C GLY A 232 9.98 -5.96 43.08
N ALA A 233 9.61 -4.81 43.62
CA ALA A 233 9.30 -3.62 42.84
C ALA A 233 10.47 -2.60 42.84
N PHE A 234 10.76 -2.07 41.65
CA PHE A 234 11.81 -1.11 41.35
C PHE A 234 11.26 0.05 40.52
N THR A 235 12.01 1.15 40.45
CA THR A 235 11.72 2.29 39.56
C THR A 235 12.86 2.54 38.59
N ILE A 236 12.51 3.01 37.38
CA ILE A 236 13.45 3.70 36.49
C ILE A 236 13.06 5.17 36.51
N ASN A 237 13.90 6.04 37.07
CA ASN A 237 13.63 7.46 37.24
C ASN A 237 14.92 8.29 37.14
N ASN A 238 15.09 8.99 36.01
CA ASN A 238 16.25 9.87 35.76
C ASN A 238 16.32 11.11 36.67
N ALA A 239 15.29 11.42 37.46
CA ALA A 239 15.35 12.46 38.49
C ALA A 239 16.05 12.00 39.79
N LEU A 240 16.39 10.72 39.92
CA LEU A 240 17.01 10.12 41.10
C LEU A 240 18.24 9.26 40.69
N PRO A 241 19.31 9.21 41.51
CA PRO A 241 20.45 8.34 41.23
C PRO A 241 20.07 6.85 41.33
N THR A 242 20.89 5.99 40.72
CA THR A 242 20.80 4.53 40.86
C THR A 242 21.19 4.13 42.28
N ALA A 243 20.20 3.85 43.12
CA ALA A 243 20.36 3.53 44.53
C ALA A 243 19.09 2.88 45.10
N GLY A 244 19.24 1.97 46.08
CA GLY A 244 18.11 1.34 46.77
C GLY A 244 17.27 0.49 45.81
N THR A 245 16.03 0.94 45.53
CA THR A 245 15.11 0.34 44.56
C THR A 245 14.96 1.17 43.27
N ASN A 246 15.77 2.21 43.08
CA ASN A 246 15.75 3.06 41.89
C ASN A 246 16.95 2.83 40.97
N PHE A 247 16.71 2.89 39.66
CA PHE A 247 17.70 3.02 38.61
C PHE A 247 17.50 4.38 37.90
N ALA A 248 18.58 5.09 37.59
CA ALA A 248 18.54 6.39 36.92
C ALA A 248 18.24 6.26 35.40
N SER A 249 18.46 5.08 34.82
CA SER A 249 18.42 4.82 33.39
C SER A 249 17.95 3.40 33.07
N PHE A 250 17.52 3.16 31.83
CA PHE A 250 17.28 1.81 31.32
C PHE A 250 18.59 1.01 31.19
N THR A 251 19.71 1.67 30.86
CA THR A 251 21.05 1.06 30.76
C THR A 251 21.51 0.48 32.09
N ASP A 252 21.27 1.16 33.21
CA ASP A 252 21.64 0.70 34.55
C ASP A 252 20.78 -0.51 34.95
N ALA A 253 19.48 -0.46 34.67
CA ALA A 253 18.55 -1.57 34.90
C ALA A 253 18.92 -2.81 34.05
N ALA A 254 19.19 -2.63 32.75
CA ALA A 254 19.61 -3.70 31.84
C ALA A 254 20.95 -4.31 32.28
N THR A 255 21.92 -3.46 32.65
CA THR A 255 23.24 -3.90 33.16
C THR A 255 23.09 -4.72 34.43
N ARG A 256 22.17 -4.35 35.34
CA ARG A 256 21.85 -5.14 36.53
C ARG A 256 21.21 -6.48 36.19
N LEU A 257 20.17 -6.47 35.35
CA LEU A 257 19.41 -7.68 34.96
C LEU A 257 20.29 -8.69 34.22
N ASN A 258 21.06 -8.25 33.22
CA ASN A 258 21.96 -9.10 32.44
C ASN A 258 23.12 -9.69 33.26
N ARG A 259 23.50 -9.05 34.37
CA ARG A 259 24.61 -9.48 35.23
C ARG A 259 24.15 -10.41 36.36
N ASP A 260 23.08 -10.02 37.04
CA ASP A 260 22.66 -10.65 38.30
C ASP A 260 21.39 -11.48 38.20
N GLY A 261 20.57 -11.29 37.15
CA GLY A 261 19.28 -11.95 37.02
C GLY A 261 18.23 -11.53 38.05
N ILE A 262 17.20 -12.35 38.22
CA ILE A 262 16.12 -12.17 39.20
C ILE A 262 15.91 -13.43 40.07
N SER A 263 15.40 -13.24 41.29
CA SER A 263 15.14 -14.31 42.28
C SER A 263 13.64 -14.57 42.52
N GLY A 264 12.76 -13.82 41.86
CA GLY A 264 11.31 -13.87 42.02
C GLY A 264 10.63 -12.85 41.10
N PRO A 265 9.29 -12.71 41.18
CA PRO A 265 8.55 -11.71 40.41
C PRO A 265 9.17 -10.32 40.58
N THR A 266 9.50 -9.68 39.46
CA THR A 266 10.24 -8.41 39.45
C THR A 266 9.51 -7.41 38.56
N THR A 267 9.30 -6.19 39.05
CA THR A 267 8.59 -5.15 38.28
C THR A 267 9.33 -3.82 38.35
N PHE A 268 9.61 -3.23 37.19
CA PHE A 268 10.13 -1.88 37.06
C PHE A 268 9.00 -0.95 36.64
N THR A 269 8.71 0.07 37.46
CA THR A 269 7.82 1.17 37.08
C THR A 269 8.66 2.31 36.53
N VAL A 270 8.44 2.68 35.27
CA VAL A 270 9.14 3.80 34.64
C VAL A 270 8.45 5.11 35.04
N LEU A 271 9.27 6.09 35.42
CA LEU A 271 8.89 7.44 35.83
C LEU A 271 9.83 8.44 35.12
N GLY A 272 9.35 9.63 34.75
CA GLY A 272 10.22 10.65 34.15
C GLY A 272 10.62 10.35 32.69
N GLY A 273 11.80 10.80 32.27
CA GLY A 273 12.22 10.79 30.86
C GLY A 273 11.90 12.10 30.10
N PRO A 274 12.02 12.12 28.76
CA PRO A 274 12.34 10.99 27.87
C PRO A 274 13.74 10.43 28.11
N TYR A 275 13.89 9.13 27.86
CA TYR A 275 15.15 8.40 27.98
C TYR A 275 15.79 8.25 26.60
N THR A 276 16.99 8.81 26.40
CA THR A 276 17.71 8.74 25.10
C THR A 276 18.81 7.68 25.15
N GLU A 277 18.40 6.42 25.09
CA GLU A 277 19.24 5.24 25.31
C GLU A 277 18.56 3.97 24.76
N GLN A 278 19.27 2.84 24.79
CA GLN A 278 18.70 1.53 24.45
C GLN A 278 18.43 0.71 25.72
N PHE A 279 17.40 -0.13 25.70
CA PHE A 279 17.15 -1.15 26.72
C PHE A 279 17.45 -2.54 26.14
N LEU A 280 18.67 -3.04 26.39
CA LEU A 280 19.19 -4.26 25.78
C LEU A 280 19.28 -5.39 26.83
N LEU A 281 18.34 -6.33 26.80
CA LEU A 281 18.37 -7.54 27.61
C LEU A 281 18.94 -8.72 26.83
N ASN A 282 19.69 -9.57 27.52
CA ASN A 282 20.12 -10.90 27.08
C ASN A 282 19.27 -11.96 27.82
N ASP A 283 19.72 -13.21 27.90
CA ASP A 283 19.21 -14.19 28.85
C ASP A 283 19.33 -13.64 30.29
N VAL A 284 18.18 -13.31 30.90
CA VAL A 284 18.09 -12.78 32.26
C VAL A 284 17.85 -13.96 33.20
N ALA A 285 18.93 -14.46 33.79
CA ALA A 285 18.90 -15.64 34.65
C ALA A 285 17.81 -15.56 35.73
N GLY A 286 17.04 -16.64 35.89
CA GLY A 286 16.01 -16.77 36.91
C GLY A 286 14.63 -16.23 36.53
N THR A 287 14.44 -15.72 35.30
CA THR A 287 13.09 -15.54 34.75
C THR A 287 12.36 -16.89 34.61
N GLY A 288 11.03 -16.87 34.69
CA GLY A 288 10.20 -18.07 34.63
C GLY A 288 8.74 -17.78 34.92
N ALA A 289 7.87 -18.77 34.72
CA ALA A 289 6.42 -18.61 34.95
C ALA A 289 6.05 -18.14 36.38
N ASN A 290 6.87 -18.49 37.39
CA ASN A 290 6.72 -18.06 38.78
C ASN A 290 7.58 -16.83 39.15
N SER A 291 8.43 -16.38 38.23
CA SER A 291 9.37 -15.26 38.39
C SER A 291 9.36 -14.40 37.11
N PRO A 292 8.24 -13.77 36.73
CA PRO A 292 8.20 -12.92 35.54
C PRO A 292 8.94 -11.60 35.77
N LEU A 293 9.54 -11.07 34.69
CA LEU A 293 10.05 -9.71 34.63
C LEU A 293 9.00 -8.80 33.98
N VAL A 294 8.67 -7.67 34.60
CA VAL A 294 7.69 -6.71 34.07
C VAL A 294 8.30 -5.32 34.00
N ILE A 295 8.33 -4.73 32.81
CA ILE A 295 8.66 -3.32 32.59
C ILE A 295 7.35 -2.58 32.30
N ASN A 296 6.90 -1.78 33.27
CA ASN A 296 5.67 -0.99 33.17
C ASN A 296 6.03 0.47 32.87
N GLY A 297 5.93 0.85 31.59
CA GLY A 297 6.37 2.14 31.07
C GLY A 297 5.55 3.35 31.53
N GLY A 298 4.31 3.16 31.96
CA GLY A 298 3.44 4.25 32.42
C GLY A 298 3.12 5.33 31.37
N GLY A 299 3.37 5.07 30.08
CA GLY A 299 3.27 6.04 28.98
C GLY A 299 4.53 6.89 28.76
N HIS A 300 5.61 6.68 29.52
CA HIS A 300 6.87 7.40 29.34
C HIS A 300 7.62 6.95 28.07
N THR A 301 8.54 7.80 27.59
CA THR A 301 9.24 7.60 26.32
C THR A 301 10.67 7.09 26.52
N ILE A 302 11.04 6.03 25.78
CA ILE A 302 12.43 5.68 25.46
C ILE A 302 12.65 5.89 23.95
N GLN A 303 13.79 6.47 23.58
CA GLN A 303 14.12 6.79 22.19
C GLN A 303 15.60 6.54 21.89
N PHE A 304 15.91 6.07 20.68
CA PHE A 304 17.31 5.91 20.25
C PHE A 304 17.48 6.05 18.74
N ALA A 305 18.57 6.70 18.32
CA ALA A 305 18.94 6.89 16.92
C ALA A 305 20.12 5.97 16.57
N SER A 306 19.86 4.75 16.09
CA SER A 306 20.96 3.80 15.86
C SER A 306 21.71 4.07 14.55
N THR A 307 23.02 4.14 14.66
CA THR A 307 23.97 4.09 13.54
C THR A 307 24.70 2.75 13.45
N ASN A 308 24.42 1.81 14.37
CA ASN A 308 25.05 0.49 14.43
C ASN A 308 24.16 -0.57 13.75
N SER A 309 24.69 -1.17 12.68
CA SER A 309 23.99 -2.17 11.88
C SER A 309 23.60 -3.45 12.64
N SER A 310 24.26 -3.74 13.76
CA SER A 310 24.07 -4.92 14.61
C SER A 310 23.32 -4.65 15.92
N GLN A 311 23.01 -3.38 16.23
CA GLN A 311 22.30 -2.96 17.44
C GLN A 311 21.22 -1.93 17.06
N ARG A 312 20.24 -2.37 16.28
CA ARG A 312 19.23 -1.50 15.64
C ARG A 312 18.07 -1.12 16.54
N ALA A 313 17.84 -1.86 17.61
CA ALA A 313 16.61 -1.80 18.38
C ALA A 313 16.68 -0.83 19.55
N VAL A 314 15.60 -0.08 19.81
CA VAL A 314 15.49 0.72 21.05
C VAL A 314 15.33 -0.22 22.25
N VAL A 315 14.49 -1.25 22.11
CA VAL A 315 14.33 -2.35 23.08
C VAL A 315 14.74 -3.66 22.43
N GLN A 316 15.60 -4.44 23.08
CA GLN A 316 16.01 -5.76 22.60
C GLN A 316 15.82 -6.82 23.68
N LEU A 317 15.20 -7.94 23.31
CA LEU A 317 15.11 -9.19 24.08
C LEU A 317 15.88 -10.27 23.29
N ASN A 318 16.98 -10.75 23.86
CA ASN A 318 17.96 -11.60 23.16
C ASN A 318 18.18 -12.89 23.97
N GLY A 319 17.35 -13.90 23.72
CA GLY A 319 17.20 -15.06 24.60
C GLY A 319 16.59 -14.71 25.96
N THR A 320 15.90 -13.58 26.07
CA THR A 320 15.21 -13.15 27.29
C THR A 320 13.84 -13.79 27.36
N ASP A 321 13.55 -14.57 28.41
CA ASP A 321 12.25 -15.23 28.56
C ASP A 321 11.36 -14.57 29.64
N TYR A 322 10.06 -14.87 29.59
CA TYR A 322 9.04 -14.49 30.59
C TYR A 322 9.02 -12.99 30.94
N THR A 323 9.32 -12.14 29.96
CA THR A 323 9.41 -10.69 30.11
C THR A 323 8.19 -10.00 29.51
N THR A 324 7.61 -9.05 30.26
CA THR A 324 6.51 -8.20 29.81
C THR A 324 7.00 -6.77 29.61
N ILE A 325 6.93 -6.27 28.37
CA ILE A 325 7.09 -4.84 28.06
C ILE A 325 5.70 -4.23 27.91
N ASN A 326 5.28 -3.41 28.87
CA ASN A 326 3.92 -2.86 28.95
C ASN A 326 3.88 -1.34 28.95
N ASN A 327 3.01 -0.75 28.13
CA ASN A 327 2.62 0.68 28.20
C ASN A 327 3.83 1.64 28.16
N LEU A 328 4.77 1.41 27.23
CA LEU A 328 5.91 2.27 26.95
C LEU A 328 5.72 2.96 25.59
N ASN A 329 6.18 4.21 25.46
CA ASN A 329 6.34 4.86 24.16
C ASN A 329 7.80 4.63 23.69
N ILE A 330 7.96 3.98 22.55
CA ILE A 330 9.25 3.47 22.05
C ILE A 330 9.50 4.12 20.69
N ASP A 331 10.48 5.01 20.61
CA ASP A 331 10.76 5.80 19.40
C ASP A 331 12.11 5.43 18.76
N ALA A 332 12.01 4.70 17.65
CA ALA A 332 13.13 4.26 16.81
C ALA A 332 13.37 5.18 15.60
N THR A 333 12.66 6.32 15.51
CA THR A 333 12.97 7.35 14.51
C THR A 333 14.24 8.12 14.87
N GLY A 334 14.54 8.22 16.18
CA GLY A 334 15.58 9.10 16.67
C GLY A 334 15.26 10.59 16.46
N ALA A 335 13.98 10.97 16.43
CA ALA A 335 13.55 12.35 16.15
C ALA A 335 14.32 13.39 16.98
N GLY A 336 14.99 14.32 16.28
CA GLY A 336 15.82 15.37 16.89
C GLY A 336 17.27 14.98 17.18
N ALA A 337 17.68 13.72 16.97
CA ALA A 337 19.07 13.30 17.11
C ALA A 337 19.94 13.73 15.92
N SER A 338 21.23 13.97 16.20
CA SER A 338 22.27 14.22 15.19
C SER A 338 23.47 13.33 15.49
N PRO A 339 23.89 12.44 14.56
CA PRO A 339 23.29 12.17 13.25
C PRO A 339 21.89 11.55 13.36
N ALA A 340 21.12 11.63 12.27
CA ALA A 340 19.85 10.91 12.14
C ALA A 340 20.08 9.38 12.17
N ALA A 341 19.05 8.62 12.55
CA ALA A 341 19.12 7.17 12.58
C ALA A 341 19.39 6.58 11.18
N THR A 342 20.36 5.66 11.08
CA THR A 342 20.60 4.85 9.87
C THR A 342 19.82 3.53 9.95
N TYR A 343 19.57 3.06 11.17
CA TYR A 343 18.83 1.84 11.49
C TYR A 343 17.85 2.14 12.62
N GLY A 344 16.67 1.52 12.61
CA GLY A 344 15.68 1.74 13.66
C GLY A 344 14.66 0.62 13.74
N TYR A 345 14.87 -0.29 14.70
CA TYR A 345 13.82 -1.19 15.17
C TYR A 345 13.24 -0.63 16.48
N GLY A 346 11.92 -0.62 16.65
CA GLY A 346 11.32 -0.28 17.94
C GLY A 346 11.66 -1.35 18.98
N ILE A 347 11.21 -2.57 18.73
CA ILE A 347 11.48 -3.75 19.56
C ILE A 347 12.09 -4.85 18.69
N LEU A 348 13.11 -5.54 19.19
CA LEU A 348 13.65 -6.77 18.60
C LEU A 348 13.56 -7.94 19.59
N LEU A 349 12.99 -9.06 19.14
CA LEU A 349 13.07 -10.35 19.82
C LEU A 349 13.87 -11.34 18.97
N THR A 350 14.87 -11.99 19.56
CA THR A 350 15.79 -12.89 18.84
C THR A 350 16.39 -13.95 19.78
N ASN A 351 16.96 -15.00 19.20
CA ASN A 351 17.70 -16.07 19.89
C ASN A 351 16.90 -16.87 20.93
N GLY A 352 15.58 -17.02 20.71
CA GLY A 352 14.70 -17.76 21.60
C GLY A 352 14.27 -16.94 22.81
N ALA A 353 13.73 -15.74 22.56
CA ALA A 353 13.06 -14.92 23.57
C ALA A 353 11.61 -15.40 23.71
N ASP A 354 11.42 -16.44 24.51
CA ASP A 354 10.20 -17.25 24.57
C ASP A 354 9.30 -16.86 25.76
N ASN A 355 7.98 -17.00 25.59
CA ASN A 355 6.96 -16.71 26.61
C ASN A 355 6.83 -15.21 26.98
N ASP A 356 7.36 -14.33 26.13
CA ASP A 356 7.32 -12.88 26.29
C ASP A 356 5.97 -12.24 25.96
N ARG A 357 5.77 -11.01 26.46
CA ARG A 357 4.54 -10.23 26.31
C ARG A 357 4.85 -8.77 25.96
N ILE A 358 4.58 -8.38 24.72
CA ILE A 358 4.67 -7.00 24.24
C ILE A 358 3.25 -6.42 24.24
N THR A 359 2.94 -5.56 25.21
CA THR A 359 1.56 -5.15 25.51
C THR A 359 1.33 -3.64 25.61
N ASN A 360 0.27 -3.12 24.98
CA ASN A 360 -0.19 -1.73 25.13
C ASN A 360 0.87 -0.64 24.82
N ASN A 361 1.94 -0.95 24.09
CA ASN A 361 3.00 0.01 23.78
C ASN A 361 2.62 0.88 22.57
N VAL A 362 3.20 2.07 22.49
CA VAL A 362 3.26 2.86 21.25
C VAL A 362 4.66 2.70 20.69
N VAL A 363 4.79 2.18 19.48
CA VAL A 363 6.08 1.89 18.83
C VAL A 363 6.16 2.69 17.55
N ASN A 364 7.05 3.68 17.52
CA ASN A 364 7.21 4.59 16.39
C ASN A 364 8.50 4.25 15.63
N ALA A 365 8.35 3.77 14.40
CA ALA A 365 9.37 3.79 13.37
C ALA A 365 9.06 4.93 12.38
N ASP A 366 10.02 5.28 11.52
CA ASP A 366 9.89 6.49 10.68
C ASP A 366 8.74 6.33 9.66
N ILE A 367 7.76 7.24 9.71
CA ILE A 367 6.59 7.27 8.81
C ILE A 367 6.90 7.80 7.41
N ALA A 368 8.10 8.36 7.20
CA ALA A 368 8.59 8.81 5.88
C ALA A 368 9.56 7.81 5.23
N THR A 369 10.30 7.02 6.03
CA THR A 369 11.36 6.12 5.53
C THR A 369 10.85 5.10 4.50
N THR A 370 11.66 4.88 3.48
CA THR A 370 11.46 3.84 2.45
C THR A 370 12.50 2.71 2.57
N SER A 371 13.30 2.73 3.65
CA SER A 371 14.43 1.81 3.86
C SER A 371 14.03 0.57 4.66
N SER A 372 14.36 -0.62 4.17
CA SER A 372 14.16 -1.92 4.84
C SER A 372 14.96 -2.11 6.13
N LEU A 373 15.76 -1.12 6.53
CA LEU A 373 16.49 -1.07 7.80
C LEU A 373 15.61 -0.66 8.99
N PHE A 374 14.34 -0.32 8.76
CA PHE A 374 13.40 0.17 9.77
C PHE A 374 12.19 -0.74 9.97
N ALA A 375 11.87 -1.04 11.23
CA ALA A 375 10.73 -1.85 11.61
C ALA A 375 10.13 -1.40 12.96
N GLY A 376 8.82 -1.61 13.16
CA GLY A 376 8.18 -1.39 14.46
C GLY A 376 8.59 -2.47 15.47
N ILE A 377 8.05 -3.67 15.32
CA ILE A 377 8.38 -4.85 16.13
C ILE A 377 8.98 -5.91 15.21
N ALA A 378 10.23 -6.29 15.44
CA ALA A 378 10.92 -7.33 14.68
C ALA A 378 11.12 -8.57 15.53
N VAL A 379 10.75 -9.75 15.00
CA VAL A 379 11.04 -11.05 15.62
C VAL A 379 11.71 -11.93 14.58
N SER A 380 13.00 -12.22 14.77
CA SER A 380 13.84 -12.86 13.74
C SER A 380 15.01 -13.61 14.36
N GLY A 381 15.62 -14.53 13.60
CA GLY A 381 16.88 -15.18 13.96
C GLY A 381 18.13 -14.32 13.69
N SER A 382 18.00 -12.99 13.63
CA SER A 382 19.11 -12.06 13.36
C SER A 382 18.86 -10.67 13.95
N THR A 383 19.93 -10.02 14.41
CA THR A 383 19.92 -8.60 14.80
C THR A 383 20.02 -7.63 13.60
N THR A 384 20.40 -8.13 12.42
CA THR A 384 20.72 -7.34 11.22
C THR A 384 19.68 -7.45 10.10
N SER A 385 18.65 -8.27 10.27
CA SER A 385 17.65 -8.59 9.24
C SER A 385 16.35 -9.02 9.92
N VAL A 386 15.21 -8.52 9.44
CA VAL A 386 13.88 -8.82 10.02
C VAL A 386 13.28 -10.15 9.53
N SER A 387 13.84 -10.72 8.46
CA SER A 387 13.30 -11.89 7.75
C SER A 387 14.28 -13.06 7.69
N THR A 388 15.29 -13.09 8.57
CA THR A 388 16.17 -14.23 8.73
C THR A 388 15.46 -15.29 9.56
N SER A 389 15.36 -16.52 9.04
CA SER A 389 14.85 -17.67 9.80
C SER A 389 15.85 -18.10 10.87
N GLY A 390 15.34 -18.60 11.99
CA GLY A 390 16.15 -19.06 13.11
C GLY A 390 15.33 -19.19 14.39
N THR A 391 15.99 -19.48 15.51
CA THR A 391 15.36 -19.48 16.83
C THR A 391 15.11 -18.03 17.25
N SER A 392 13.84 -17.62 17.30
CA SER A 392 13.46 -16.22 17.52
C SER A 392 12.59 -16.04 18.76
N ALA A 393 11.34 -16.50 18.71
CA ALA A 393 10.40 -16.53 19.84
C ALA A 393 9.28 -17.58 19.66
N ASN A 394 8.92 -18.28 20.73
CA ASN A 394 7.72 -19.09 20.90
C ASN A 394 6.84 -18.53 22.03
N ASN A 395 5.55 -18.86 22.04
CA ASN A 395 4.57 -18.42 23.04
C ASN A 395 4.49 -16.89 23.22
N LEU A 396 4.97 -16.12 22.25
CA LEU A 396 5.02 -14.66 22.28
C LEU A 396 3.61 -14.08 22.13
N THR A 397 3.24 -13.17 23.03
CA THR A 397 2.04 -12.33 22.89
C THR A 397 2.40 -10.91 22.48
N ILE A 398 1.97 -10.48 21.30
CA ILE A 398 1.96 -9.07 20.87
C ILE A 398 0.50 -8.60 20.94
N GLU A 399 0.14 -7.79 21.94
CA GLU A 399 -1.26 -7.40 22.23
C GLU A 399 -1.48 -5.90 22.49
N GLY A 400 -2.48 -5.30 21.84
CA GLY A 400 -2.93 -3.94 22.16
C GLY A 400 -1.95 -2.82 21.81
N ASN A 401 -0.87 -3.10 21.08
CA ASN A 401 0.14 -2.10 20.72
C ASN A 401 -0.33 -1.25 19.54
N THR A 402 0.10 0.02 19.52
CA THR A 402 0.05 0.86 18.31
C THR A 402 1.43 0.89 17.69
N VAL A 403 1.56 0.46 16.44
CA VAL A 403 2.84 0.38 15.71
C VAL A 403 2.77 1.28 14.49
N ASN A 404 3.55 2.37 14.48
CA ASN A 404 3.50 3.40 13.45
C ASN A 404 4.77 3.36 12.58
N GLY A 405 4.61 3.50 11.27
CA GLY A 405 5.71 3.75 10.33
C GLY A 405 6.60 2.54 10.04
N GLY A 406 7.84 2.84 9.64
CA GLY A 406 8.84 1.85 9.23
C GLY A 406 8.59 1.28 7.83
N TYR A 407 9.50 0.41 7.38
CA TYR A 407 9.28 -0.40 6.17
C TYR A 407 8.44 -1.64 6.47
N TYR A 408 8.62 -2.18 7.67
CA TYR A 408 7.86 -3.28 8.26
C TYR A 408 7.16 -2.80 9.53
N GLY A 409 5.86 -3.06 9.70
CA GLY A 409 5.17 -2.83 10.96
C GLY A 409 5.57 -3.86 12.02
N ILE A 410 5.09 -5.10 11.87
CA ILE A 410 5.44 -6.25 12.72
C ILE A 410 6.03 -7.35 11.85
N THR A 411 7.16 -7.96 12.24
CA THR A 411 7.68 -9.19 11.61
C THR A 411 7.74 -10.36 12.59
N LEU A 412 7.51 -11.57 12.09
CA LEU A 412 7.51 -12.80 12.88
C LEU A 412 8.10 -13.98 12.09
N PHE A 413 9.40 -14.21 12.24
CA PHE A 413 10.16 -15.24 11.53
C PHE A 413 10.70 -16.33 12.47
N GLY A 414 10.18 -17.55 12.32
CA GLY A 414 10.63 -18.74 13.05
C GLY A 414 11.78 -19.48 12.35
N ASN A 415 12.11 -20.67 12.85
CA ASN A 415 13.12 -21.54 12.26
C ASN A 415 12.57 -22.19 10.98
N SER A 416 13.35 -22.29 9.90
CA SER A 416 12.89 -22.83 8.62
C SER A 416 12.72 -24.35 8.57
N THR A 417 13.07 -25.09 9.63
CA THR A 417 12.92 -26.55 9.72
C THR A 417 11.51 -26.94 10.20
N ALA A 418 10.81 -27.81 9.46
CA ALA A 418 9.39 -28.12 9.69
C ALA A 418 9.03 -28.82 11.02
N THR A 419 10.02 -29.31 11.76
CA THR A 419 9.88 -29.86 13.12
C THR A 419 10.20 -28.83 14.21
N ALA A 420 10.56 -27.59 13.84
CA ALA A 420 11.00 -26.52 14.72
C ALA A 420 10.39 -25.15 14.33
N TYR A 421 9.34 -25.12 13.50
CA TYR A 421 8.55 -23.91 13.26
C TYR A 421 8.12 -23.29 14.59
N ALA A 422 8.09 -21.95 14.65
CA ALA A 422 7.75 -21.27 15.90
C ALA A 422 6.27 -21.47 16.24
N THR A 423 5.98 -21.70 17.52
CA THR A 423 4.66 -22.13 18.02
C THR A 423 4.12 -21.21 19.10
N GLY A 424 2.80 -21.26 19.33
CA GLY A 424 2.14 -20.55 20.43
C GLY A 424 2.09 -19.02 20.31
N ASN A 425 2.62 -18.45 19.23
CA ASN A 425 2.69 -17.02 19.00
C ASN A 425 1.30 -16.42 18.70
N ILE A 426 1.04 -15.22 19.23
CA ILE A 426 -0.24 -14.52 19.12
C ILE A 426 -0.01 -13.02 18.85
N ILE A 427 -0.57 -12.52 17.75
CA ILE A 427 -0.64 -11.09 17.41
C ILE A 427 -2.11 -10.68 17.48
N ARG A 428 -2.54 -9.95 18.52
CA ARG A 428 -3.96 -9.59 18.69
C ARG A 428 -4.27 -8.17 19.14
N ASN A 429 -5.36 -7.61 18.62
CA ASN A 429 -5.86 -6.27 18.98
C ASN A 429 -4.82 -5.14 18.81
N ASN A 430 -3.81 -5.31 17.96
CA ASN A 430 -2.81 -4.27 17.66
C ASN A 430 -3.32 -3.36 16.54
N ALA A 431 -2.85 -2.13 16.51
CA ALA A 431 -3.08 -1.20 15.41
C ALA A 431 -1.76 -0.91 14.68
N VAL A 432 -1.63 -1.40 13.45
CA VAL A 432 -0.41 -1.30 12.64
C VAL A 432 -0.64 -0.29 11.52
N LYS A 433 0.03 0.87 11.60
CA LYS A 433 -0.29 2.06 10.81
C LYS A 433 0.92 2.60 10.02
N ASP A 434 0.66 3.09 8.81
CA ASP A 434 1.57 3.95 8.01
C ASP A 434 2.96 3.35 7.68
N PHE A 435 3.06 2.02 7.69
CA PHE A 435 4.19 1.26 7.16
C PHE A 435 4.39 1.51 5.65
N TYR A 436 5.62 1.37 5.15
CA TYR A 436 5.92 1.62 3.73
C TYR A 436 5.53 0.45 2.82
N ASN A 437 5.90 -0.79 3.17
CA ASN A 437 5.73 -1.96 2.29
C ASN A 437 4.98 -3.11 2.98
N TYR A 438 5.38 -3.51 4.20
CA TYR A 438 4.77 -4.64 4.91
C TYR A 438 4.14 -4.23 6.24
N GLY A 439 2.85 -4.50 6.44
CA GLY A 439 2.16 -4.26 7.71
C GLY A 439 2.55 -5.32 8.73
N ILE A 440 2.10 -6.55 8.48
CA ILE A 440 2.51 -7.74 9.25
C ILE A 440 3.17 -8.74 8.30
N TYR A 441 4.40 -9.14 8.59
CA TYR A 441 5.19 -10.04 7.75
C TYR A 441 5.65 -11.29 8.50
N VAL A 442 5.14 -12.45 8.09
CA VAL A 442 5.27 -13.71 8.82
C VAL A 442 6.04 -14.75 8.01
N GLY A 443 6.83 -15.58 8.70
CA GLY A 443 7.27 -16.86 8.18
C GLY A 443 7.58 -17.94 9.22
N TYR A 444 7.43 -19.19 8.78
CA TYR A 444 7.78 -20.40 9.52
C TYR A 444 7.10 -20.54 10.90
N GLN A 445 5.78 -20.38 10.92
CA GLN A 445 4.94 -20.51 12.12
C GLN A 445 4.02 -21.74 12.04
N ASP A 446 3.76 -22.38 13.18
CA ASP A 446 2.75 -23.43 13.34
C ASP A 446 1.81 -23.05 14.48
N GLY A 447 0.53 -22.80 14.16
CA GLY A 447 -0.48 -22.40 15.15
C GLY A 447 -0.52 -20.90 15.48
N LEU A 448 0.12 -20.03 14.68
CA LEU A 448 0.06 -18.57 14.90
C LEU A 448 -1.38 -18.06 14.82
N GLN A 449 -1.76 -17.26 15.81
CA GLN A 449 -3.01 -16.52 15.85
C GLN A 449 -2.77 -15.04 15.49
N VAL A 450 -3.47 -14.53 14.48
CA VAL A 450 -3.51 -13.10 14.11
C VAL A 450 -4.96 -12.64 14.25
N VAL A 451 -5.33 -12.05 15.39
CA VAL A 451 -6.75 -11.88 15.78
C VAL A 451 -7.11 -10.44 16.13
N GLY A 452 -8.12 -9.87 15.47
CA GLY A 452 -8.70 -8.58 15.87
C GLY A 452 -7.82 -7.36 15.64
N ASN A 453 -6.75 -7.46 14.83
CA ASN A 453 -5.84 -6.35 14.57
C ASN A 453 -6.42 -5.36 13.54
N GLU A 454 -6.02 -4.10 13.65
CA GLU A 454 -6.26 -3.03 12.69
C GLU A 454 -4.98 -2.83 11.84
N VAL A 455 -5.09 -2.86 10.51
CA VAL A 455 -3.96 -2.67 9.59
C VAL A 455 -4.32 -1.58 8.58
N ALA A 456 -3.64 -0.43 8.64
CA ALA A 456 -4.00 0.76 7.88
C ALA A 456 -2.82 1.63 7.44
N ARG A 457 -3.01 2.55 6.47
CA ARG A 457 -1.99 3.54 6.03
C ARG A 457 -2.60 4.92 5.75
N PRO A 458 -3.41 5.48 6.67
CA PRO A 458 -4.22 6.67 6.40
C PRO A 458 -3.41 7.93 6.10
N LEU A 459 -2.17 8.04 6.59
CA LEU A 459 -1.33 9.24 6.46
C LEU A 459 -0.22 9.08 5.40
N ARG A 460 -0.04 7.88 4.84
CA ARG A 460 1.10 7.58 3.96
C ARG A 460 0.92 8.15 2.55
N THR A 461 1.70 9.18 2.22
CA THR A 461 1.66 9.86 0.92
C THR A 461 2.60 9.24 -0.13
N ASN A 462 3.72 8.63 0.26
CA ASN A 462 4.64 7.94 -0.65
C ASN A 462 4.34 6.43 -0.75
N GLY A 463 3.73 6.03 -1.87
CA GLY A 463 3.31 4.65 -2.13
C GLY A 463 4.35 3.80 -2.85
N SER A 464 4.32 2.50 -2.56
CA SER A 464 4.96 1.42 -3.31
C SER A 464 3.97 0.24 -3.32
N THR A 465 4.36 -0.90 -3.89
CA THR A 465 3.67 -2.17 -3.64
C THR A 465 3.48 -2.37 -2.13
N LEU A 466 2.30 -2.86 -1.77
CA LEU A 466 1.78 -2.91 -0.41
C LEU A 466 1.45 -4.37 -0.06
N TYR A 467 1.83 -4.78 1.14
CA TYR A 467 1.40 -6.02 1.78
C TYR A 467 0.80 -5.72 3.16
N GLY A 468 -0.52 -5.93 3.34
CA GLY A 468 -1.18 -5.69 4.63
C GLY A 468 -0.77 -6.74 5.67
N LEU A 469 -1.09 -8.00 5.38
CA LEU A 469 -0.59 -9.18 6.08
C LEU A 469 -0.04 -10.17 5.05
N TYR A 470 1.23 -10.55 5.18
CA TYR A 470 1.91 -11.45 4.25
C TYR A 470 2.53 -12.67 4.96
N PHE A 471 2.14 -13.85 4.49
CA PHE A 471 2.74 -15.13 4.87
C PHE A 471 3.73 -15.61 3.81
N SER A 472 4.99 -15.71 4.19
CA SER A 472 6.10 -16.28 3.42
C SER A 472 6.67 -17.51 4.12
N GLY A 473 7.30 -18.41 3.36
CA GLY A 473 7.88 -19.63 3.95
C GLY A 473 6.84 -20.53 4.65
N GLY A 474 7.34 -21.61 5.24
CA GLY A 474 6.56 -22.79 5.62
C GLY A 474 5.62 -22.61 6.82
N SER A 475 4.64 -21.71 6.74
CA SER A 475 3.64 -21.53 7.79
C SER A 475 2.43 -22.45 7.60
N ARG A 476 1.87 -22.99 8.69
CA ARG A 476 0.66 -23.86 8.70
C ARG A 476 -0.18 -23.65 9.96
N ASN A 477 -1.37 -24.27 10.00
CA ASN A 477 -2.28 -24.23 11.15
C ASN A 477 -2.61 -22.80 11.62
N LEU A 478 -2.65 -21.85 10.69
CA LEU A 478 -2.81 -20.42 11.00
C LEU A 478 -4.26 -20.09 11.38
N ALA A 479 -4.45 -19.15 12.31
CA ALA A 479 -5.75 -18.57 12.64
C ALA A 479 -5.72 -17.05 12.44
N VAL A 480 -6.13 -16.59 11.27
CA VAL A 480 -6.22 -15.16 10.90
C VAL A 480 -7.68 -14.73 10.99
N GLU A 481 -8.06 -14.12 12.10
CA GLU A 481 -9.47 -13.89 12.42
C GLU A 481 -9.82 -12.46 12.83
N LYS A 482 -11.02 -12.01 12.47
CA LYS A 482 -11.62 -10.77 13.00
C LYS A 482 -10.79 -9.49 12.75
N ASN A 483 -9.77 -9.55 11.88
CA ASN A 483 -8.90 -8.41 11.58
C ASN A 483 -9.60 -7.43 10.64
N ARG A 484 -9.19 -6.15 10.71
CA ARG A 484 -9.68 -5.07 9.87
C ARG A 484 -8.52 -4.52 9.04
N PHE A 485 -8.69 -4.53 7.72
CA PHE A 485 -7.74 -3.96 6.77
C PHE A 485 -8.39 -2.80 6.01
N HIS A 486 -7.86 -1.59 6.15
CA HIS A 486 -8.49 -0.40 5.58
C HIS A 486 -7.53 0.77 5.39
N ASP A 487 -7.98 1.83 4.72
CA ASP A 487 -7.23 3.08 4.56
C ASP A 487 -5.81 2.89 3.99
N LEU A 488 -5.64 1.92 3.09
CA LEU A 488 -4.30 1.45 2.69
C LEU A 488 -3.61 2.36 1.66
N PHE A 489 -4.38 3.21 1.00
CA PHE A 489 -3.93 4.28 0.10
C PHE A 489 -4.66 5.61 0.34
N THR A 490 -5.32 5.84 1.49
CA THR A 490 -6.09 7.08 1.73
C THR A 490 -5.19 8.33 1.70
N GLY A 491 -3.93 8.21 2.11
CA GLY A 491 -2.91 9.27 1.97
C GLY A 491 -2.41 9.49 0.53
N ASN A 492 -2.72 8.60 -0.42
CA ASN A 492 -2.39 8.71 -1.84
C ASN A 492 -3.36 7.91 -2.74
N PRO A 493 -4.61 8.39 -2.94
CA PRO A 493 -5.63 7.66 -3.70
C PRO A 493 -5.30 7.55 -5.21
N ALA A 494 -4.42 8.42 -5.73
CA ALA A 494 -3.92 8.33 -7.10
C ALA A 494 -2.87 7.22 -7.31
N SER A 495 -2.41 6.54 -6.25
CA SER A 495 -1.37 5.51 -6.31
C SER A 495 -1.73 4.37 -7.25
N THR A 496 -0.88 4.12 -8.25
CA THR A 496 -1.01 2.98 -9.18
C THR A 496 -0.33 1.71 -8.67
N SER A 497 0.26 1.73 -7.46
CA SER A 497 0.94 0.57 -6.87
C SER A 497 -0.02 -0.58 -6.51
N THR A 498 0.48 -1.81 -6.57
CA THR A 498 -0.33 -3.01 -6.25
C THR A 498 -0.58 -3.14 -4.74
N ALA A 499 -1.84 -3.36 -4.38
CA ALA A 499 -2.25 -3.80 -3.04
C ALA A 499 -2.32 -5.33 -2.98
N TYR A 500 -1.62 -5.92 -2.02
CA TYR A 500 -1.81 -7.29 -1.56
C TYR A 500 -2.29 -7.25 -0.11
N VAL A 501 -3.60 -7.17 0.12
CA VAL A 501 -4.12 -6.83 1.45
C VAL A 501 -3.89 -7.98 2.44
N LEU A 502 -4.34 -9.19 2.08
CA LEU A 502 -3.99 -10.44 2.73
C LEU A 502 -3.34 -11.37 1.70
N TYR A 503 -2.04 -11.65 1.87
CA TYR A 503 -1.27 -12.50 0.95
C TYR A 503 -0.81 -13.81 1.61
N ILE A 504 -1.32 -14.91 1.06
CA ILE A 504 -0.99 -16.29 1.40
C ILE A 504 -0.18 -16.86 0.24
N SER A 505 1.15 -16.90 0.37
CA SER A 505 2.00 -17.39 -0.72
C SER A 505 2.06 -18.91 -0.84
N THR A 506 2.54 -19.36 -2.00
CA THR A 506 3.07 -20.71 -2.26
C THR A 506 4.11 -21.21 -1.26
N GLY A 507 4.70 -20.34 -0.43
CA GLY A 507 5.63 -20.74 0.62
C GLY A 507 4.97 -21.45 1.81
N THR A 508 3.66 -21.24 2.03
CA THR A 508 2.93 -21.84 3.15
C THR A 508 2.71 -23.35 2.94
N VAL A 509 2.74 -24.14 4.02
CA VAL A 509 2.67 -25.62 3.96
C VAL A 509 1.54 -26.27 4.80
N PRO A 510 0.31 -25.75 4.79
CA PRO A 510 -0.84 -26.38 5.44
C PRO A 510 -1.20 -27.75 4.84
N THR A 511 -1.84 -28.59 5.64
CA THR A 511 -2.37 -29.90 5.24
C THR A 511 -3.86 -30.01 5.54
N ALA A 512 -4.53 -31.07 5.08
CA ALA A 512 -5.92 -31.35 5.41
C ALA A 512 -6.20 -31.45 6.93
N THR A 513 -5.18 -31.80 7.74
CA THR A 513 -5.25 -31.88 9.21
C THR A 513 -4.71 -30.64 9.93
N THR A 514 -3.98 -29.77 9.22
CA THR A 514 -3.44 -28.49 9.72
C THR A 514 -3.75 -27.34 8.74
N PRO A 515 -5.05 -27.10 8.45
CA PRO A 515 -5.47 -26.08 7.49
C PRO A 515 -5.12 -24.67 7.98
N ASN A 516 -5.05 -23.71 7.07
CA ASN A 516 -4.93 -22.29 7.41
C ASN A 516 -6.31 -21.63 7.38
N ASP A 517 -6.65 -20.89 8.43
CA ASP A 517 -7.96 -20.27 8.62
C ASP A 517 -7.90 -18.76 8.42
N PHE A 518 -8.78 -18.25 7.56
CA PHE A 518 -8.96 -16.83 7.29
C PHE A 518 -10.45 -16.51 7.47
N VAL A 519 -10.83 -16.08 8.68
CA VAL A 519 -12.22 -16.12 9.16
C VAL A 519 -12.70 -14.77 9.70
N ASN A 520 -13.91 -14.33 9.34
CA ASN A 520 -14.51 -13.10 9.87
C ASN A 520 -13.65 -11.82 9.69
N ASN A 521 -12.72 -11.78 8.72
CA ASN A 521 -11.92 -10.56 8.46
C ASN A 521 -12.72 -9.57 7.62
N VAL A 522 -12.47 -8.28 7.83
CA VAL A 522 -13.20 -7.19 7.16
C VAL A 522 -12.22 -6.29 6.41
N PHE A 523 -12.53 -6.01 5.15
CA PHE A 523 -11.69 -5.25 4.21
C PHE A 523 -12.51 -4.10 3.64
N TYR A 524 -12.07 -2.85 3.80
CA TYR A 524 -12.86 -1.68 3.41
C TYR A 524 -11.99 -0.44 3.16
N ASN A 525 -12.54 0.60 2.50
CA ASN A 525 -11.85 1.88 2.25
C ASN A 525 -10.40 1.72 1.74
N LEU A 526 -10.17 0.73 0.86
CA LEU A 526 -8.81 0.31 0.48
C LEU A 526 -8.10 1.36 -0.40
N THR A 527 -8.90 2.12 -1.16
CA THR A 527 -8.53 3.22 -2.08
C THR A 527 -7.41 2.88 -3.09
N GLY A 528 -7.03 3.87 -3.92
CA GLY A 528 -5.93 3.75 -4.89
C GLY A 528 -6.40 3.61 -6.34
N SER A 529 -5.46 3.76 -7.28
CA SER A 529 -5.61 3.53 -8.73
C SER A 529 -5.01 2.20 -9.22
N GLY A 530 -4.20 1.53 -8.40
CA GLY A 530 -3.46 0.32 -8.75
C GLY A 530 -4.26 -0.98 -8.73
N ILE A 531 -3.55 -2.09 -9.01
CA ILE A 531 -4.09 -3.45 -8.91
C ILE A 531 -4.43 -3.74 -7.45
N GLN A 532 -5.58 -4.35 -7.18
CA GLN A 532 -5.95 -4.79 -5.84
C GLN A 532 -6.15 -6.31 -5.81
N TYR A 533 -5.41 -6.99 -4.94
CA TYR A 533 -5.68 -8.35 -4.49
C TYR A 533 -6.05 -8.29 -3.00
N ILE A 534 -7.32 -8.55 -2.68
CA ILE A 534 -7.83 -8.34 -1.32
C ILE A 534 -7.51 -9.58 -0.47
N ILE A 535 -7.99 -10.75 -0.88
CA ILE A 535 -7.48 -12.04 -0.40
C ILE A 535 -6.75 -12.73 -1.56
N TYR A 536 -5.44 -12.87 -1.44
CA TYR A 536 -4.56 -13.46 -2.45
C TYR A 536 -3.98 -14.79 -1.95
N ASN A 537 -4.56 -15.91 -2.37
CA ASN A 537 -4.00 -17.23 -2.12
C ASN A 537 -3.33 -17.80 -3.38
N THR A 538 -2.00 -17.71 -3.47
CA THR A 538 -1.25 -18.21 -4.64
C THR A 538 -0.79 -19.66 -4.54
N GLY A 539 -1.00 -20.32 -3.40
CA GLY A 539 -0.58 -21.71 -3.24
C GLY A 539 -0.68 -22.28 -1.83
N GLY A 540 -1.25 -21.56 -0.86
CA GLY A 540 -1.67 -22.13 0.40
C GLY A 540 -2.75 -23.17 0.17
N ALA A 541 -2.35 -24.44 0.15
CA ALA A 541 -3.27 -25.58 0.13
C ALA A 541 -4.23 -25.53 1.34
N TYR A 542 -5.33 -26.27 1.31
CA TYR A 542 -6.21 -26.46 2.48
C TYR A 542 -6.58 -25.17 3.26
N SER A 543 -6.65 -24.04 2.56
CA SER A 543 -6.94 -22.74 3.16
C SER A 543 -8.45 -22.55 3.22
N ARG A 544 -8.96 -22.32 4.44
CA ARG A 544 -10.38 -22.12 4.74
C ARG A 544 -10.65 -20.62 4.83
N ILE A 545 -11.31 -20.08 3.80
CA ILE A 545 -11.61 -18.65 3.67
C ILE A 545 -13.11 -18.50 3.94
N TYR A 546 -13.46 -18.20 5.19
CA TYR A 546 -14.86 -18.26 5.66
C TYR A 546 -15.37 -16.94 6.22
N ASN A 547 -16.62 -16.60 5.91
CA ASN A 547 -17.32 -15.50 6.58
C ASN A 547 -16.55 -14.16 6.55
N ASN A 548 -15.72 -13.89 5.55
CA ASN A 548 -15.05 -12.59 5.42
C ASN A 548 -16.00 -11.59 4.73
N THR A 549 -15.89 -10.31 5.05
CA THR A 549 -16.63 -9.23 4.36
C THR A 549 -15.66 -8.31 3.64
N ILE A 550 -15.80 -8.18 2.33
CA ILE A 550 -14.95 -7.39 1.46
C ILE A 550 -15.79 -6.28 0.81
N SER A 551 -15.32 -5.03 0.94
CA SER A 551 -15.72 -3.89 0.12
C SER A 551 -14.51 -3.31 -0.61
N SER A 552 -14.58 -3.27 -1.93
CA SER A 552 -13.71 -2.44 -2.78
C SER A 552 -14.60 -1.50 -3.59
N ASP A 553 -14.79 -0.30 -3.06
CA ASP A 553 -15.86 0.62 -3.40
C ASP A 553 -15.39 2.05 -3.64
N ASP A 554 -14.09 2.29 -3.87
CA ASP A 554 -13.55 3.62 -4.20
C ASP A 554 -14.21 4.15 -5.49
N GLN A 555 -15.19 5.04 -5.30
CA GLN A 555 -15.90 5.74 -6.38
C GLN A 555 -15.22 7.05 -6.79
N ALA A 556 -14.25 7.54 -6.01
CA ALA A 556 -13.53 8.77 -6.31
C ALA A 556 -12.47 8.54 -7.39
N THR A 557 -11.93 7.32 -7.47
CA THR A 557 -10.78 6.99 -8.32
C THR A 557 -11.12 5.97 -9.41
N ALA A 558 -11.30 6.43 -10.65
CA ALA A 558 -11.58 5.57 -11.80
C ALA A 558 -10.33 4.76 -12.22
N THR A 559 -10.25 3.49 -11.81
CA THR A 559 -9.09 2.63 -12.10
C THR A 559 -9.14 1.96 -13.48
N THR A 560 -7.99 1.83 -14.13
CA THR A 560 -7.75 0.95 -15.29
C THR A 560 -7.13 -0.40 -14.89
N SER A 561 -6.80 -0.58 -13.61
CA SER A 561 -6.11 -1.75 -13.07
C SER A 561 -7.08 -2.86 -12.63
N THR A 562 -6.62 -4.10 -12.65
CA THR A 562 -7.44 -5.25 -12.25
C THR A 562 -7.73 -5.25 -10.74
N THR A 563 -8.94 -5.64 -10.35
CA THR A 563 -9.33 -5.86 -8.94
C THR A 563 -9.81 -7.29 -8.74
N TYR A 564 -9.29 -7.96 -7.70
CA TYR A 564 -9.62 -9.31 -7.29
C TYR A 564 -10.10 -9.32 -5.85
N GLY A 565 -11.34 -9.75 -5.61
CA GLY A 565 -11.89 -9.97 -4.28
C GLY A 565 -11.18 -11.14 -3.58
N ILE A 566 -11.47 -12.37 -4.02
CA ILE A 566 -10.80 -13.59 -3.57
C ILE A 566 -10.16 -14.29 -4.76
N TYR A 567 -8.82 -14.30 -4.79
CA TYR A 567 -8.02 -15.08 -5.72
C TYR A 567 -7.54 -16.35 -5.02
N SER A 568 -7.69 -17.52 -5.65
CA SER A 568 -7.20 -18.79 -5.10
C SER A 568 -6.64 -19.74 -6.16
N SER A 569 -5.46 -20.30 -5.88
CA SER A 569 -4.87 -21.40 -6.66
C SER A 569 -4.38 -22.58 -5.80
N GLY A 570 -4.59 -22.53 -4.48
CA GLY A 570 -4.19 -23.57 -3.54
C GLY A 570 -5.06 -24.83 -3.63
N THR A 571 -4.44 -26.02 -3.66
CA THR A 571 -5.13 -27.31 -3.69
C THR A 571 -5.98 -27.51 -2.42
N GLY A 572 -7.24 -27.91 -2.58
CA GLY A 572 -8.11 -28.22 -1.44
C GLY A 572 -8.54 -27.01 -0.60
N ALA A 573 -8.43 -25.78 -1.14
CA ALA A 573 -8.99 -24.60 -0.50
C ALA A 573 -10.54 -24.67 -0.45
N ASP A 574 -11.12 -24.09 0.60
CA ASP A 574 -12.56 -24.11 0.90
C ASP A 574 -13.02 -22.66 1.16
N ILE A 575 -14.01 -22.17 0.41
CA ILE A 575 -14.38 -20.75 0.29
C ILE A 575 -15.90 -20.63 0.43
N LYS A 576 -16.35 -20.25 1.63
CA LYS A 576 -17.78 -20.27 2.00
C LYS A 576 -18.20 -19.09 2.87
N ASN A 577 -19.48 -18.74 2.82
CA ASN A 577 -20.11 -17.70 3.62
C ASN A 577 -19.49 -16.29 3.46
N ASN A 578 -18.66 -16.02 2.46
CA ASN A 578 -18.04 -14.70 2.31
C ASN A 578 -19.01 -13.71 1.64
N VAL A 579 -18.89 -12.42 1.98
CA VAL A 579 -19.53 -11.31 1.24
C VAL A 579 -18.43 -10.58 0.47
N VAL A 580 -18.55 -10.53 -0.85
CA VAL A 580 -17.55 -9.94 -1.75
C VAL A 580 -18.20 -8.88 -2.63
N SER A 581 -18.07 -7.61 -2.20
CA SER A 581 -18.54 -6.44 -2.95
C SER A 581 -17.39 -5.74 -3.65
N VAL A 582 -17.43 -5.66 -4.99
CA VAL A 582 -16.43 -4.98 -5.82
C VAL A 582 -17.13 -3.99 -6.76
N THR A 583 -17.24 -2.75 -6.31
CA THR A 583 -18.01 -1.66 -6.95
C THR A 583 -17.18 -0.46 -7.39
N ARG A 584 -15.87 -0.42 -7.04
CA ARG A 584 -14.87 0.60 -7.43
C ARG A 584 -14.98 1.03 -8.91
N THR A 585 -14.92 2.33 -9.19
CA THR A 585 -15.12 2.86 -10.57
C THR A 585 -13.97 2.52 -11.54
N GLY A 586 -14.24 2.68 -12.85
CA GLY A 586 -13.23 2.64 -13.92
C GLY A 586 -13.26 1.39 -14.79
N THR A 587 -12.49 1.40 -15.87
CA THR A 587 -12.50 0.38 -16.93
C THR A 587 -11.66 -0.87 -16.62
N GLY A 588 -10.89 -0.88 -15.53
CA GLY A 588 -10.09 -2.04 -15.13
C GLY A 588 -10.95 -3.27 -14.84
N THR A 589 -10.46 -4.45 -15.23
CA THR A 589 -11.19 -5.72 -15.06
C THR A 589 -11.44 -6.03 -13.59
N LYS A 590 -12.63 -6.53 -13.24
CA LYS A 590 -12.99 -6.87 -11.85
C LYS A 590 -13.43 -8.33 -11.76
N TYR A 591 -13.00 -8.99 -10.69
CA TYR A 591 -13.36 -10.37 -10.36
C TYR A 591 -13.75 -10.45 -8.88
N GLY A 592 -14.92 -11.03 -8.59
CA GLY A 592 -15.32 -11.38 -7.23
C GLY A 592 -14.49 -12.57 -6.75
N LEU A 593 -14.59 -13.68 -7.49
CA LEU A 593 -13.80 -14.90 -7.29
C LEU A 593 -12.89 -15.15 -8.52
N TYR A 594 -11.66 -15.63 -8.31
CA TYR A 594 -10.72 -15.90 -9.40
C TYR A 594 -9.86 -17.15 -9.13
N TYR A 595 -10.06 -18.21 -9.94
CA TYR A 595 -9.43 -19.52 -9.77
C TYR A 595 -8.64 -19.93 -11.02
N THR A 596 -7.39 -20.40 -10.86
CA THR A 596 -6.47 -20.64 -12.01
C THR A 596 -6.14 -22.08 -12.34
N THR A 597 -6.03 -22.97 -11.35
CA THR A 597 -5.55 -24.36 -11.57
C THR A 597 -6.36 -25.37 -10.76
N ASN A 598 -6.26 -25.31 -9.44
CA ASN A 598 -7.04 -26.18 -8.54
C ASN A 598 -8.40 -25.52 -8.27
N ALA A 599 -9.49 -26.19 -8.65
CA ALA A 599 -10.84 -25.77 -8.31
C ALA A 599 -11.06 -25.90 -6.77
N PRO A 600 -11.35 -24.80 -6.05
CA PRO A 600 -11.66 -24.87 -4.62
C PRO A 600 -13.11 -25.33 -4.39
N ALA A 601 -13.41 -25.76 -3.18
CA ALA A 601 -14.78 -25.96 -2.73
C ALA A 601 -15.43 -24.59 -2.45
N SER A 602 -16.12 -24.00 -3.44
CA SER A 602 -16.73 -22.67 -3.36
C SER A 602 -18.25 -22.77 -3.29
N ASN A 603 -18.89 -22.32 -2.20
CA ASN A 603 -20.36 -22.28 -2.09
C ASN A 603 -20.88 -21.34 -0.99
N TYR A 604 -22.15 -20.93 -1.05
CA TYR A 604 -22.79 -20.02 -0.09
C TYR A 604 -22.02 -18.71 0.09
N ASN A 605 -21.63 -18.03 -0.99
CA ASN A 605 -21.01 -16.71 -0.94
C ASN A 605 -22.00 -15.65 -1.47
N ASP A 606 -21.84 -14.39 -1.10
CA ASP A 606 -22.37 -13.28 -1.89
C ASP A 606 -21.25 -12.68 -2.74
N ILE A 607 -21.51 -12.50 -4.03
CA ILE A 607 -20.51 -12.14 -5.02
C ILE A 607 -21.04 -11.00 -5.88
N TYR A 608 -21.01 -9.79 -5.33
CA TYR A 608 -21.56 -8.59 -5.96
C TYR A 608 -20.50 -7.80 -6.73
N VAL A 609 -20.54 -7.93 -8.07
CA VAL A 609 -19.57 -7.30 -9.00
C VAL A 609 -20.30 -6.68 -10.19
N PRO A 610 -21.08 -5.59 -9.99
CA PRO A 610 -22.02 -5.08 -10.98
C PRO A 610 -21.38 -4.61 -12.30
N ASN A 611 -20.09 -4.24 -12.28
CA ASN A 611 -19.32 -3.78 -13.43
C ASN A 611 -18.09 -4.66 -13.71
N GLY A 612 -18.27 -5.99 -13.66
CA GLY A 612 -17.19 -6.96 -13.88
C GLY A 612 -17.67 -8.40 -13.98
N ASN A 613 -16.90 -9.31 -13.38
CA ASN A 613 -17.16 -10.74 -13.39
C ASN A 613 -17.39 -11.26 -11.98
N VAL A 614 -18.44 -12.05 -11.80
CA VAL A 614 -18.69 -12.81 -10.58
C VAL A 614 -17.54 -13.79 -10.33
N GLY A 615 -17.14 -14.53 -11.37
CA GLY A 615 -16.09 -15.54 -11.26
C GLY A 615 -15.15 -15.60 -12.46
N TYR A 616 -14.01 -16.25 -12.25
CA TYR A 616 -13.11 -16.70 -13.31
C TYR A 616 -12.61 -18.12 -13.02
N TYR A 617 -12.71 -18.98 -14.02
CA TYR A 617 -12.05 -20.28 -14.06
C TYR A 617 -11.93 -20.69 -15.53
N THR A 618 -10.70 -20.68 -16.06
CA THR A 618 -10.35 -20.83 -17.50
C THR A 618 -10.93 -19.77 -18.46
N ALA A 619 -12.09 -19.21 -18.14
CA ALA A 619 -12.73 -18.06 -18.77
C ALA A 619 -13.36 -17.16 -17.68
N ALA A 620 -13.78 -15.96 -18.08
CA ALA A 620 -14.44 -14.99 -17.21
C ALA A 620 -15.98 -15.10 -17.29
N TYR A 621 -16.66 -15.00 -16.15
CA TYR A 621 -18.12 -15.17 -16.03
C TYR A 621 -18.77 -13.92 -15.44
N ALA A 622 -19.49 -13.18 -16.28
CA ALA A 622 -20.12 -11.91 -15.92
C ALA A 622 -21.27 -12.02 -14.91
N THR A 623 -21.98 -13.16 -14.86
CA THR A 623 -23.17 -13.35 -14.02
C THR A 623 -23.04 -14.59 -13.14
N LEU A 624 -23.76 -14.59 -12.02
CA LEU A 624 -23.80 -15.72 -11.09
C LEU A 624 -24.34 -16.99 -11.75
N THR A 625 -25.38 -16.90 -12.58
CA THR A 625 -25.92 -18.06 -13.31
C THR A 625 -24.89 -18.67 -14.27
N ALA A 626 -24.08 -17.84 -14.94
CA ALA A 626 -23.00 -18.33 -15.80
C ALA A 626 -21.86 -18.95 -14.98
N TRP A 627 -21.55 -18.37 -13.82
CA TRP A 627 -20.57 -18.92 -12.87
C TRP A 627 -21.02 -20.27 -12.28
N GLN A 628 -22.29 -20.38 -11.91
CA GLN A 628 -22.92 -21.62 -11.43
C GLN A 628 -22.99 -22.72 -12.49
N ALA A 629 -22.90 -22.39 -13.79
CA ALA A 629 -22.78 -23.38 -14.86
C ALA A 629 -21.32 -23.78 -15.15
N ALA A 630 -20.34 -23.07 -14.59
CA ALA A 630 -18.92 -23.32 -14.85
C ALA A 630 -18.46 -24.65 -14.24
N ASN A 631 -17.43 -25.24 -14.85
CA ASN A 631 -16.75 -26.45 -14.37
C ASN A 631 -17.71 -27.63 -14.02
N GLY A 632 -18.78 -27.82 -14.80
CA GLY A 632 -19.76 -28.88 -14.54
C GLY A 632 -20.64 -28.63 -13.31
N SER A 633 -21.02 -27.37 -13.08
CA SER A 633 -21.81 -26.91 -11.92
C SER A 633 -21.14 -27.11 -10.56
N ALA A 634 -19.81 -27.02 -10.51
CA ALA A 634 -19.03 -27.25 -9.30
C ALA A 634 -19.01 -26.06 -8.32
N PHE A 635 -19.33 -24.84 -8.77
CA PHE A 635 -19.15 -23.62 -7.99
C PHE A 635 -20.48 -22.97 -7.58
N ASP A 636 -20.55 -22.50 -6.33
CA ASP A 636 -21.44 -21.42 -5.90
C ASP A 636 -22.95 -21.63 -6.13
N GLN A 637 -23.39 -22.89 -6.08
CA GLN A 637 -24.78 -23.29 -6.35
C GLN A 637 -25.83 -22.69 -5.40
N ASN A 638 -25.46 -22.40 -4.14
CA ASN A 638 -26.29 -21.75 -3.13
C ASN A 638 -25.84 -20.31 -2.82
N SER A 639 -24.94 -19.76 -3.65
CA SER A 639 -24.44 -18.40 -3.54
C SER A 639 -25.45 -17.40 -4.10
N VAL A 640 -25.29 -16.13 -3.73
CA VAL A 640 -26.09 -14.99 -4.22
C VAL A 640 -25.18 -13.91 -4.83
N SER A 641 -25.78 -12.92 -5.46
CA SER A 641 -25.07 -11.80 -6.10
C SER A 641 -25.96 -10.57 -6.00
N VAL A 642 -25.91 -9.91 -4.85
CA VAL A 642 -26.78 -8.78 -4.51
C VAL A 642 -25.99 -7.71 -3.78
N ASP A 643 -26.33 -6.43 -3.93
CA ASP A 643 -25.68 -5.37 -3.16
C ASP A 643 -25.87 -5.62 -1.65
N PRO A 644 -24.81 -5.81 -0.84
CA PRO A 644 -24.93 -6.01 0.60
C PRO A 644 -25.63 -4.85 1.33
N ALA A 645 -25.59 -3.65 0.75
CA ALA A 645 -26.07 -2.41 1.35
C ALA A 645 -25.53 -2.26 2.78
N PHE A 646 -24.21 -2.14 2.91
CA PHE A 646 -23.55 -1.97 4.21
C PHE A 646 -24.03 -0.70 4.92
N VAL A 647 -24.18 -0.75 6.24
CA VAL A 647 -24.64 0.38 7.06
C VAL A 647 -23.82 1.64 6.81
N ASN A 648 -22.48 1.57 6.93
CA ASN A 648 -21.60 2.68 6.57
C ASN A 648 -20.14 2.20 6.39
N VAL A 649 -19.74 1.97 5.14
CA VAL A 649 -18.36 1.56 4.80
C VAL A 649 -17.32 2.62 5.22
N GLY A 650 -17.67 3.91 5.12
CA GLY A 650 -16.77 5.02 5.46
C GLY A 650 -16.41 5.12 6.95
N THR A 651 -17.22 4.54 7.84
CA THR A 651 -16.91 4.41 9.27
C THR A 651 -16.48 2.99 9.68
N GLY A 652 -16.28 2.10 8.71
CA GLY A 652 -15.92 0.69 8.96
C GLY A 652 -17.07 -0.20 9.47
N ASP A 653 -18.31 0.27 9.41
CA ASP A 653 -19.49 -0.55 9.71
C ASP A 653 -19.97 -1.26 8.44
N LEU A 654 -19.44 -2.47 8.24
CA LEU A 654 -19.77 -3.36 7.13
C LEU A 654 -20.80 -4.42 7.54
N THR A 655 -21.64 -4.11 8.53
CA THR A 655 -22.88 -4.87 8.78
C THR A 655 -23.77 -4.76 7.53
N PRO A 656 -24.16 -5.87 6.87
CA PRO A 656 -25.09 -5.79 5.75
C PRO A 656 -26.49 -5.37 6.21
N THR A 657 -27.26 -4.68 5.37
CA THR A 657 -28.69 -4.47 5.60
C THR A 657 -29.57 -5.20 4.59
N ASN A 658 -29.00 -5.81 3.54
CA ASN A 658 -29.78 -6.55 2.57
C ASN A 658 -30.28 -7.89 3.16
N VAL A 659 -31.59 -7.98 3.36
CA VAL A 659 -32.30 -9.16 3.87
C VAL A 659 -32.00 -10.47 3.12
N VAL A 660 -31.57 -10.42 1.85
CA VAL A 660 -31.17 -11.62 1.09
C VAL A 660 -29.91 -12.30 1.66
N LEU A 661 -29.08 -11.57 2.40
CA LEU A 661 -27.87 -12.09 3.05
C LEU A 661 -28.12 -12.67 4.45
N ASN A 662 -29.29 -12.39 5.02
CA ASN A 662 -29.70 -12.83 6.34
C ASN A 662 -30.17 -14.31 6.30
N ASN A 663 -29.59 -15.14 7.16
CA ASN A 663 -29.78 -16.59 7.26
C ASN A 663 -29.47 -17.37 5.97
N ALA A 664 -28.65 -16.81 5.07
CA ALA A 664 -28.34 -17.37 3.76
C ALA A 664 -27.04 -18.20 3.70
N GLY A 665 -26.27 -18.24 4.77
CA GLY A 665 -25.04 -19.03 4.89
C GLY A 665 -25.27 -20.48 5.32
N THR A 666 -24.20 -21.28 5.31
CA THR A 666 -24.19 -22.66 5.80
C THR A 666 -23.44 -22.77 7.14
N PRO A 667 -23.91 -23.55 8.13
CA PRO A 667 -23.24 -23.65 9.42
C PRO A 667 -21.87 -24.33 9.28
N LEU A 668 -20.81 -23.64 9.71
CA LEU A 668 -19.44 -24.13 9.68
C LEU A 668 -18.96 -24.38 11.10
N ALA A 669 -18.66 -25.63 11.47
CA ALA A 669 -18.23 -26.00 12.83
C ALA A 669 -16.98 -25.24 13.34
N ARG A 670 -16.19 -24.66 12.41
CA ARG A 670 -15.02 -23.83 12.70
C ARG A 670 -15.35 -22.37 13.07
N VAL A 671 -16.57 -21.90 12.76
CA VAL A 671 -16.99 -20.50 12.87
C VAL A 671 -18.24 -20.42 13.74
N THR A 672 -18.05 -20.40 15.06
CA THR A 672 -19.15 -20.38 16.05
C THR A 672 -19.61 -18.98 16.43
N GLN A 673 -18.85 -17.94 16.06
CA GLN A 673 -19.14 -16.53 16.30
C GLN A 673 -18.81 -15.68 15.07
N ASP A 674 -19.37 -14.48 15.03
CA ASP A 674 -19.05 -13.43 14.07
C ASP A 674 -17.83 -12.56 14.52
N ILE A 675 -17.58 -11.43 13.85
CA ILE A 675 -16.53 -10.46 14.22
C ILE A 675 -16.83 -9.71 15.53
N THR A 676 -18.09 -9.50 15.88
CA THR A 676 -18.50 -8.79 17.11
C THR A 676 -18.49 -9.69 18.35
N GLY A 677 -18.51 -11.02 18.16
CA GLY A 677 -18.65 -12.03 19.21
C GLY A 677 -20.08 -12.58 19.34
N ALA A 678 -21.02 -12.16 18.49
CA ALA A 678 -22.36 -12.72 18.40
C ALA A 678 -22.27 -14.20 17.97
N PRO A 679 -23.06 -15.10 18.60
CA PRO A 679 -23.07 -16.53 18.25
C PRO A 679 -23.77 -16.76 16.91
N ARG A 680 -23.24 -17.66 16.10
CA ARG A 680 -23.84 -18.00 14.79
C ARG A 680 -24.98 -19.01 14.91
N GLY A 681 -26.05 -18.78 14.14
CA GLY A 681 -27.22 -19.67 14.09
C GLY A 681 -26.99 -20.99 13.32
N THR A 682 -28.04 -21.82 13.23
CA THR A 682 -28.06 -23.00 12.35
C THR A 682 -28.12 -22.65 10.87
N THR A 683 -28.52 -21.42 10.56
CA THR A 683 -28.54 -20.77 9.26
C THR A 683 -27.82 -19.43 9.44
N PRO A 684 -26.48 -19.40 9.43
CA PRO A 684 -25.73 -18.18 9.72
C PRO A 684 -25.91 -17.14 8.61
N ASP A 685 -25.56 -15.90 8.93
CA ASP A 685 -25.53 -14.82 7.96
C ASP A 685 -24.29 -14.89 7.06
N LEU A 686 -24.42 -14.37 5.84
CA LEU A 686 -23.28 -14.22 4.93
C LEU A 686 -22.39 -13.06 5.40
N GLY A 687 -21.08 -13.30 5.41
CA GLY A 687 -20.06 -12.33 5.80
C GLY A 687 -19.67 -12.42 7.27
N ALA A 688 -18.96 -11.38 7.73
CA ALA A 688 -18.29 -11.32 9.03
C ALA A 688 -19.19 -10.97 10.21
N TYR A 689 -20.43 -10.56 9.95
CA TYR A 689 -21.40 -10.09 10.96
C TYR A 689 -22.60 -11.05 10.99
N GLU A 690 -23.15 -11.30 12.18
CA GLU A 690 -24.56 -11.73 12.29
C GLU A 690 -25.41 -10.46 12.49
N PHE A 691 -26.54 -10.35 11.82
CA PHE A 691 -27.39 -9.17 11.80
C PHE A 691 -28.87 -9.54 11.88
N THR A 692 -29.74 -8.56 12.09
CA THR A 692 -31.19 -8.78 12.13
C THR A 692 -31.88 -7.66 11.36
N PRO A 693 -32.28 -7.89 10.11
CA PRO A 693 -33.02 -6.90 9.34
C PRO A 693 -34.37 -6.61 10.00
N VAL A 694 -34.78 -5.35 9.98
CA VAL A 694 -36.06 -4.93 10.58
C VAL A 694 -37.27 -5.47 9.80
N ALA A 695 -38.45 -5.45 10.40
CA ALA A 695 -39.66 -5.98 9.76
C ALA A 695 -40.14 -5.14 8.56
N ILE A 696 -40.11 -3.81 8.71
CA ILE A 696 -40.59 -2.81 7.75
C ILE A 696 -39.43 -1.84 7.50
N ASP A 697 -39.00 -1.75 6.24
CA ASP A 697 -37.89 -0.89 5.77
C ASP A 697 -38.02 -0.69 4.25
N VAL A 698 -37.91 0.55 3.78
CA VAL A 698 -37.87 0.88 2.35
C VAL A 698 -36.65 1.74 1.99
N ALA A 699 -35.77 1.19 1.15
CA ALA A 699 -34.58 1.90 0.67
C ALA A 699 -34.73 2.33 -0.80
N PRO A 700 -34.31 3.55 -1.18
CA PRO A 700 -34.08 3.89 -2.58
C PRO A 700 -32.79 3.21 -3.08
N VAL A 701 -32.84 2.62 -4.27
CA VAL A 701 -31.75 1.84 -4.86
C VAL A 701 -31.04 2.60 -5.98
N SER A 702 -31.79 3.23 -6.88
CA SER A 702 -31.21 3.90 -8.05
C SER A 702 -32.11 4.96 -8.68
N LEU A 703 -31.51 5.90 -9.40
CA LEU A 703 -32.21 6.86 -10.27
C LEU A 703 -32.15 6.34 -11.72
N LEU A 704 -33.30 5.91 -12.25
CA LEU A 704 -33.40 5.30 -13.59
C LEU A 704 -33.64 6.35 -14.68
N THR A 705 -34.59 7.25 -14.46
CA THR A 705 -34.83 8.43 -15.31
C THR A 705 -34.72 9.69 -14.47
N PRO A 706 -34.10 10.79 -14.97
CA PRO A 706 -33.53 10.96 -16.31
C PRO A 706 -32.31 10.03 -16.52
N VAL A 707 -32.19 9.48 -17.74
CA VAL A 707 -31.26 8.36 -18.02
C VAL A 707 -29.80 8.83 -17.91
N ALA A 708 -28.95 8.05 -17.24
CA ALA A 708 -27.53 8.35 -17.12
C ALA A 708 -26.82 8.35 -18.49
N GLY A 709 -25.84 9.23 -18.69
CA GLY A 709 -25.08 9.34 -19.94
C GLY A 709 -25.78 10.11 -21.07
N THR A 710 -27.10 10.34 -20.97
CA THR A 710 -27.78 11.33 -21.82
C THR A 710 -27.20 12.72 -21.53
N THR A 711 -26.95 13.51 -22.59
CA THR A 711 -26.50 14.91 -22.50
C THR A 711 -27.57 15.90 -22.97
N CYS A 712 -28.60 15.40 -23.66
CA CYS A 712 -29.69 16.18 -24.24
C CYS A 712 -31.03 15.82 -23.55
N TYR A 713 -31.39 16.59 -22.50
CA TYR A 713 -32.60 16.38 -21.70
C TYR A 713 -33.68 17.46 -21.93
N GLY A 714 -34.92 17.05 -22.22
CA GLY A 714 -36.00 17.95 -22.61
C GLY A 714 -36.60 18.83 -21.50
N PRO A 715 -37.65 19.59 -21.84
CA PRO A 715 -38.38 20.44 -20.89
C PRO A 715 -39.32 19.68 -19.94
N ALA A 716 -39.43 18.35 -20.09
CA ALA A 716 -40.36 17.51 -19.35
C ALA A 716 -39.81 16.08 -19.18
N GLU A 717 -38.64 15.96 -18.55
CA GLU A 717 -38.05 14.65 -18.23
C GLU A 717 -38.86 13.93 -17.12
N PRO A 718 -39.21 12.65 -17.29
CA PRO A 718 -39.75 11.85 -16.20
C PRO A 718 -38.65 11.57 -15.17
N VAL A 719 -39.02 11.54 -13.89
CA VAL A 719 -38.12 11.13 -12.81
C VAL A 719 -38.64 9.83 -12.21
N SER A 720 -37.91 8.73 -12.40
CA SER A 720 -38.26 7.40 -11.89
C SER A 720 -37.13 6.83 -11.04
N VAL A 721 -37.48 6.48 -9.81
CA VAL A 721 -36.59 5.94 -8.79
C VAL A 721 -36.92 4.46 -8.58
N GLN A 722 -35.89 3.60 -8.53
CA GLN A 722 -36.07 2.24 -8.06
C GLN A 722 -36.01 2.23 -6.53
N ILE A 723 -37.00 1.63 -5.87
CA ILE A 723 -37.01 1.35 -4.43
C ILE A 723 -36.94 -0.16 -4.19
N ARG A 724 -36.53 -0.57 -2.99
CA ARG A 724 -36.52 -1.95 -2.51
C ARG A 724 -37.18 -2.02 -1.14
N ASN A 725 -37.97 -3.07 -0.90
CA ASN A 725 -38.31 -3.47 0.45
C ASN A 725 -37.09 -4.16 1.08
N ALA A 726 -36.38 -3.46 1.97
CA ALA A 726 -35.22 -4.01 2.67
C ALA A 726 -35.62 -4.73 3.98
N GLY A 727 -36.89 -4.65 4.39
CA GLY A 727 -37.41 -5.36 5.56
C GLY A 727 -37.73 -6.84 5.31
N THR A 728 -37.85 -7.59 6.41
CA THR A 728 -38.20 -9.03 6.38
C THR A 728 -39.68 -9.30 6.05
N SER A 729 -40.58 -8.34 6.27
CA SER A 729 -42.01 -8.49 5.97
C SER A 729 -42.36 -7.87 4.62
N ALA A 730 -43.37 -8.41 3.93
CA ALA A 730 -43.89 -7.78 2.72
C ALA A 730 -44.55 -6.42 3.06
N LEU A 731 -44.13 -5.35 2.38
CA LEU A 731 -44.77 -4.04 2.52
C LEU A 731 -46.14 -4.09 1.82
N ASN A 732 -47.21 -3.85 2.56
CA ASN A 732 -48.53 -3.57 2.01
C ASN A 732 -48.76 -2.06 2.04
N PHE A 733 -48.74 -1.41 0.88
CA PHE A 733 -48.80 0.06 0.81
C PHE A 733 -50.14 0.66 1.23
N ALA A 734 -51.20 -0.14 1.35
CA ALA A 734 -52.48 0.33 1.91
C ALA A 734 -52.45 0.44 3.45
N SER A 735 -51.67 -0.42 4.11
CA SER A 735 -51.49 -0.39 5.58
C SER A 735 -50.27 0.44 5.99
N ASN A 736 -49.22 0.39 5.16
CA ASN A 736 -47.93 1.03 5.37
C ASN A 736 -47.62 1.93 4.15
N PRO A 737 -48.24 3.12 4.01
CA PRO A 737 -47.97 4.00 2.88
C PRO A 737 -46.48 4.36 2.79
N ALA A 738 -45.95 4.31 1.58
CA ALA A 738 -44.55 4.63 1.30
C ALA A 738 -44.44 5.89 0.43
N THR A 739 -43.61 6.84 0.82
CA THR A 739 -43.39 8.09 0.07
C THR A 739 -41.98 8.12 -0.47
N VAL A 740 -41.85 8.37 -1.77
CA VAL A 740 -40.59 8.57 -2.48
C VAL A 740 -40.53 10.03 -2.94
N THR A 741 -39.42 10.70 -2.63
CA THR A 741 -39.19 12.12 -2.93
C THR A 741 -37.82 12.29 -3.58
N ALA A 742 -37.74 13.13 -4.60
CA ALA A 742 -36.49 13.66 -5.14
C ALA A 742 -36.48 15.18 -4.99
N VAL A 743 -35.56 15.70 -4.19
CA VAL A 743 -35.21 17.12 -4.18
C VAL A 743 -34.08 17.30 -5.20
N VAL A 744 -34.39 17.99 -6.29
CA VAL A 744 -33.45 18.20 -7.40
C VAL A 744 -32.90 19.62 -7.34
N THR A 745 -31.58 19.74 -7.18
CA THR A 745 -30.87 21.01 -7.33
C THR A 745 -30.57 21.24 -8.80
N LEU A 746 -31.07 22.34 -9.36
CA LEU A 746 -30.87 22.76 -10.74
C LEU A 746 -29.53 23.50 -10.92
N PRO A 747 -29.03 23.62 -12.17
CA PRO A 747 -27.97 24.57 -12.50
C PRO A 747 -28.33 25.99 -12.00
N GLY A 748 -27.44 26.60 -11.22
CA GLY A 748 -27.69 27.88 -10.54
C GLY A 748 -28.16 27.76 -9.08
N GLY A 749 -28.38 26.54 -8.56
CA GLY A 749 -28.55 26.29 -7.12
C GLY A 749 -29.98 26.34 -6.58
N THR A 750 -30.97 26.72 -7.39
CA THR A 750 -32.40 26.60 -7.04
C THR A 750 -32.80 25.13 -6.97
N THR A 751 -33.70 24.76 -6.06
CA THR A 751 -34.24 23.40 -5.94
C THR A 751 -35.67 23.29 -6.46
N THR A 752 -36.03 22.11 -6.96
CA THR A 752 -37.42 21.67 -7.15
C THR A 752 -37.63 20.34 -6.45
N THR A 753 -38.89 19.95 -6.18
CA THR A 753 -39.22 18.71 -5.47
C THR A 753 -40.30 17.95 -6.21
N LEU A 754 -40.04 16.67 -6.44
CA LEU A 754 -40.96 15.71 -7.06
C LEU A 754 -41.22 14.59 -6.05
N THR A 755 -42.48 14.21 -5.87
CA THR A 755 -42.89 13.23 -4.83
C THR A 755 -44.00 12.33 -5.36
N THR A 756 -43.97 11.05 -4.97
CA THR A 756 -45.06 10.09 -5.14
C THR A 756 -45.26 9.32 -3.84
N THR A 757 -46.51 9.15 -3.41
CA THR A 757 -46.88 8.24 -2.31
C THR A 757 -47.58 7.00 -2.87
N LEU A 758 -47.02 5.83 -2.58
CA LEU A 758 -47.63 4.53 -2.81
C LEU A 758 -48.62 4.24 -1.69
N ASN A 759 -49.88 4.04 -2.05
CA ASN A 759 -51.00 3.77 -1.12
C ASN A 759 -51.73 2.44 -1.43
N THR A 760 -51.25 1.68 -2.42
CA THR A 760 -51.91 0.46 -2.92
C THR A 760 -50.88 -0.53 -3.45
N GLY A 761 -51.18 -1.83 -3.35
CA GLY A 761 -50.29 -2.90 -3.80
C GLY A 761 -49.32 -3.38 -2.72
N THR A 762 -48.51 -4.37 -3.07
CA THR A 762 -47.60 -5.05 -2.13
C THR A 762 -46.22 -5.23 -2.74
N LEU A 763 -45.16 -5.02 -1.95
CA LEU A 763 -43.77 -5.30 -2.32
C LEU A 763 -43.21 -6.38 -1.39
N ALA A 764 -42.91 -7.56 -1.93
CA ALA A 764 -42.34 -8.68 -1.18
C ALA A 764 -40.98 -8.32 -0.54
N SER A 765 -40.57 -9.03 0.52
CA SER A 765 -39.26 -8.84 1.15
C SER A 765 -38.14 -9.02 0.12
N GLY A 766 -37.14 -8.13 0.12
CA GLY A 766 -36.03 -8.10 -0.84
C GLY A 766 -36.39 -7.66 -2.27
N ALA A 767 -37.67 -7.56 -2.62
CA ALA A 767 -38.10 -7.19 -3.96
C ALA A 767 -37.98 -5.68 -4.22
N SER A 768 -37.77 -5.32 -5.48
CA SER A 768 -37.65 -3.94 -5.95
C SER A 768 -38.78 -3.52 -6.88
N GLN A 769 -39.15 -2.24 -6.83
CA GLN A 769 -40.18 -1.63 -7.68
C GLN A 769 -39.70 -0.30 -8.23
N ILE A 770 -40.11 0.05 -9.46
CA ILE A 770 -39.87 1.37 -10.05
C ILE A 770 -41.04 2.28 -9.68
N VAL A 771 -40.72 3.46 -9.14
CA VAL A 771 -41.67 4.51 -8.78
C VAL A 771 -41.38 5.74 -9.64
N THR A 772 -42.30 6.06 -10.55
CA THR A 772 -42.29 7.35 -11.25
C THR A 772 -42.85 8.42 -10.33
N LEU A 773 -42.10 9.50 -10.15
CA LEU A 773 -42.48 10.63 -9.31
C LEU A 773 -43.52 11.50 -10.01
N GLY A 774 -44.41 12.13 -9.24
CA GLY A 774 -45.46 13.00 -9.78
C GLY A 774 -44.87 14.24 -10.44
N GLY A 775 -45.19 14.45 -11.72
CA GLY A 775 -44.74 15.58 -12.53
C GLY A 775 -43.56 15.24 -13.45
N THR A 776 -42.93 16.28 -14.00
CA THR A 776 -41.73 16.17 -14.86
C THR A 776 -40.74 17.28 -14.51
N LEU A 777 -39.46 17.04 -14.83
CA LEU A 777 -38.37 17.98 -14.60
C LEU A 777 -38.00 18.70 -15.90
N ASN A 778 -37.98 20.03 -15.89
CA ASN A 778 -37.41 20.80 -16.99
C ASN A 778 -35.88 20.78 -16.87
N MET A 779 -35.20 20.13 -17.83
CA MET A 779 -33.75 20.02 -17.87
C MET A 779 -33.09 20.77 -19.04
N THR A 780 -33.80 21.73 -19.64
CA THR A 780 -33.30 22.52 -20.78
C THR A 780 -32.14 23.46 -20.42
N THR A 781 -31.99 23.84 -19.15
CA THR A 781 -30.86 24.66 -18.67
C THR A 781 -29.58 23.82 -18.63
N LEU A 782 -28.51 24.34 -19.23
CA LEU A 782 -27.21 23.67 -19.28
C LEU A 782 -26.54 23.61 -17.91
N GLY A 783 -25.78 22.55 -17.64
CA GLY A 783 -25.07 22.32 -16.38
C GLY A 783 -25.53 21.06 -15.64
N THR A 784 -25.09 20.92 -14.40
CA THR A 784 -25.32 19.72 -13.58
C THR A 784 -26.55 19.87 -12.68
N TYR A 785 -27.41 18.86 -12.72
CA TYR A 785 -28.53 18.63 -11.81
C TYR A 785 -28.12 17.56 -10.79
N SER A 786 -28.44 17.77 -9.52
CA SER A 786 -28.17 16.79 -8.44
C SER A 786 -29.48 16.37 -7.78
N PHE A 787 -29.65 15.07 -7.54
CA PHE A 787 -30.92 14.47 -7.11
C PHE A 787 -30.76 13.87 -5.70
N ALA A 788 -31.14 14.61 -4.67
CA ALA A 788 -31.24 14.08 -3.32
C ALA A 788 -32.55 13.27 -3.21
N ILE A 789 -32.43 11.95 -3.24
CA ILE A 789 -33.56 11.02 -3.30
C ILE A 789 -33.75 10.32 -1.96
N THR A 790 -34.98 10.29 -1.48
CA THR A 790 -35.37 9.59 -0.25
C THR A 790 -36.59 8.69 -0.48
N ALA A 791 -36.59 7.50 0.11
CA ALA A 791 -37.78 6.70 0.32
C ALA A 791 -38.06 6.57 1.83
N THR A 792 -39.33 6.49 2.20
CA THR A 792 -39.79 6.33 3.59
C THR A 792 -41.07 5.50 3.61
N VAL A 793 -41.27 4.64 4.61
CA VAL A 793 -42.53 3.91 4.79
C VAL A 793 -43.05 4.06 6.22
N THR A 794 -44.37 4.03 6.40
CA THR A 794 -44.96 4.07 7.75
C THR A 794 -44.58 2.81 8.52
N GLY A 795 -43.93 2.98 9.67
CA GLY A 795 -43.38 1.88 10.49
C GLY A 795 -41.93 1.52 10.19
N ASP A 796 -41.25 2.25 9.30
CA ASP A 796 -39.81 2.10 9.07
C ASP A 796 -38.99 2.40 10.34
N LEU A 797 -38.10 1.48 10.68
CA LEU A 797 -37.20 1.61 11.84
C LEU A 797 -35.73 1.80 11.44
N ASN A 798 -35.38 1.69 10.16
CA ASN A 798 -34.00 1.74 9.66
C ASN A 798 -33.69 3.05 8.92
N THR A 799 -34.04 4.18 9.54
CA THR A 799 -34.02 5.50 8.88
C THR A 799 -32.67 5.95 8.28
N GLY A 800 -31.56 5.25 8.58
CA GLY A 800 -30.24 5.50 8.00
C GLY A 800 -30.13 5.13 6.52
N ASN A 801 -30.94 4.20 6.01
CA ASN A 801 -30.92 3.80 4.59
C ASN A 801 -31.95 4.54 3.73
N ASN A 802 -32.76 5.43 4.32
CA ASN A 802 -33.85 6.14 3.65
C ASN A 802 -33.39 7.04 2.48
N ALA A 803 -32.10 7.38 2.39
CA ALA A 803 -31.54 8.28 1.39
C ALA A 803 -30.59 7.56 0.43
N LEU A 804 -30.67 7.86 -0.87
CA LEU A 804 -29.74 7.35 -1.87
C LEU A 804 -28.42 8.16 -1.82
N THR A 805 -27.36 7.55 -1.32
CA THR A 805 -26.05 8.19 -1.14
C THR A 805 -24.94 7.50 -1.93
N PRO A 806 -24.07 8.24 -2.65
CA PRO A 806 -24.13 9.69 -2.89
C PRO A 806 -25.30 10.07 -3.82
N ALA A 807 -25.75 11.33 -3.71
CA ALA A 807 -26.84 11.85 -4.54
C ALA A 807 -26.46 11.81 -6.04
N PRO A 808 -27.19 11.07 -6.90
CA PRO A 808 -26.83 10.97 -8.32
C PRO A 808 -26.96 12.30 -9.05
N THR A 809 -26.14 12.49 -10.09
CA THR A 809 -26.12 13.70 -10.91
C THR A 809 -26.40 13.43 -12.38
N ARG A 810 -26.91 14.43 -13.10
CA ARG A 810 -27.12 14.44 -14.56
C ARG A 810 -26.65 15.77 -15.12
N THR A 811 -25.96 15.78 -16.26
CA THR A 811 -25.39 17.01 -16.84
C THR A 811 -25.96 17.27 -18.24
N ALA A 812 -26.66 18.39 -18.40
CA ALA A 812 -27.15 18.86 -19.69
C ALA A 812 -26.03 19.65 -20.39
N VAL A 813 -25.74 19.30 -21.65
CA VAL A 813 -24.63 19.87 -22.43
C VAL A 813 -25.16 20.44 -23.75
N ALA A 814 -24.57 21.52 -24.25
CA ALA A 814 -24.96 22.13 -25.51
C ALA A 814 -24.77 21.16 -26.71
N PRO A 815 -25.64 21.26 -27.74
CA PRO A 815 -25.41 20.59 -29.02
C PRO A 815 -24.16 21.13 -29.72
N VAL A 816 -23.52 20.28 -30.51
CA VAL A 816 -22.36 20.61 -31.36
C VAL A 816 -22.68 20.16 -32.78
N ALA A 817 -22.68 21.08 -33.75
CA ALA A 817 -23.04 20.77 -35.15
C ALA A 817 -21.89 20.19 -36.00
N GLY A 818 -20.69 20.06 -35.42
CA GLY A 818 -19.52 19.54 -36.11
C GLY A 818 -19.04 20.40 -37.29
N THR A 819 -18.16 19.82 -38.08
CA THR A 819 -17.57 20.41 -39.29
C THR A 819 -18.05 19.62 -40.52
N LEU A 820 -18.58 20.34 -41.50
CA LEU A 820 -19.11 19.83 -42.76
C LEU A 820 -18.03 19.86 -43.85
N SER A 821 -17.82 18.72 -44.52
CA SER A 821 -16.78 18.46 -45.51
C SER A 821 -17.37 17.78 -46.77
N PRO A 822 -16.80 17.97 -47.98
CA PRO A 822 -15.86 19.04 -48.32
C PRO A 822 -16.55 20.40 -48.18
N ALA A 823 -15.84 21.39 -47.63
CA ALA A 823 -16.35 22.76 -47.52
C ALA A 823 -16.55 23.42 -48.91
N SER A 824 -15.93 22.89 -49.95
CA SER A 824 -16.15 23.29 -51.34
C SER A 824 -16.03 22.09 -52.28
N ALA A 825 -17.00 21.94 -53.19
CA ALA A 825 -16.97 21.00 -54.31
C ALA A 825 -17.29 21.76 -55.61
N VAL A 826 -16.81 21.26 -56.74
CA VAL A 826 -17.03 21.86 -58.08
C VAL A 826 -17.57 20.80 -59.03
N LEU A 827 -18.68 21.12 -59.69
CA LEU A 827 -19.37 20.29 -60.69
C LEU A 827 -19.37 21.03 -62.03
N CYS A 828 -19.28 20.27 -63.13
CA CYS A 828 -19.36 20.80 -64.50
C CYS A 828 -20.75 20.54 -65.09
N VAL A 829 -21.47 21.59 -65.49
CA VAL A 829 -22.85 21.60 -66.01
C VAL A 829 -23.90 21.07 -65.02
N SER A 830 -23.80 19.81 -64.59
CA SER A 830 -24.63 19.23 -63.53
C SER A 830 -23.97 18.01 -62.87
N GLY A 831 -24.40 17.67 -61.66
CA GLY A 831 -23.93 16.46 -60.98
C GLY A 831 -24.39 16.36 -59.53
N THR A 832 -23.94 15.32 -58.82
CA THR A 832 -24.14 15.16 -57.38
C THR A 832 -22.82 15.39 -56.63
N ALA A 833 -22.90 15.85 -55.39
CA ALA A 833 -21.76 15.94 -54.48
C ALA A 833 -22.01 15.10 -53.22
N ALA A 834 -20.97 14.44 -52.71
CA ALA A 834 -21.03 13.75 -51.42
C ALA A 834 -20.52 14.69 -50.32
N LEU A 835 -21.34 14.90 -49.30
CA LEU A 835 -21.01 15.66 -48.09
C LEU A 835 -20.94 14.71 -46.88
N SER A 836 -20.08 15.03 -45.92
CA SER A 836 -19.93 14.34 -44.64
C SER A 836 -19.74 15.34 -43.51
N VAL A 837 -20.38 15.11 -42.36
CA VAL A 837 -20.22 15.93 -41.16
C VAL A 837 -19.51 15.11 -40.08
N SER A 838 -18.51 15.72 -39.44
CA SER A 838 -17.71 15.09 -38.39
C SER A 838 -17.72 15.94 -37.12
N GLY A 839 -17.64 15.29 -35.95
CA GLY A 839 -17.64 15.99 -34.65
C GLY A 839 -19.02 16.52 -34.20
N VAL A 840 -20.12 15.98 -34.75
CA VAL A 840 -21.47 16.27 -34.24
C VAL A 840 -21.66 15.58 -32.89
N ALA A 841 -22.20 16.30 -31.90
CA ALA A 841 -22.48 15.76 -30.56
C ALA A 841 -23.72 16.39 -29.93
N ASN A 842 -24.30 15.69 -28.95
CA ASN A 842 -25.40 16.15 -28.09
C ASN A 842 -26.64 16.67 -28.85
N GLY A 843 -26.96 16.13 -30.03
CA GLY A 843 -28.16 16.50 -30.80
C GLY A 843 -28.24 15.76 -32.14
N GLY A 844 -29.40 15.85 -32.81
CA GLY A 844 -29.64 15.20 -34.10
C GLY A 844 -29.07 15.97 -35.29
N ILE A 845 -28.62 15.27 -36.33
CA ILE A 845 -28.17 15.85 -37.60
C ILE A 845 -29.39 16.18 -38.47
N GLN A 846 -29.42 17.39 -39.04
CA GLN A 846 -30.35 17.76 -40.11
C GLN A 846 -29.62 18.62 -41.15
N TYR A 847 -29.42 18.12 -42.36
CA TYR A 847 -28.87 18.94 -43.45
C TYR A 847 -29.90 19.97 -43.93
N GLN A 848 -29.41 21.16 -44.24
CA GLN A 848 -30.18 22.25 -44.84
C GLN A 848 -29.49 22.73 -46.12
N SER A 849 -30.26 23.21 -47.09
CA SER A 849 -29.75 23.84 -48.32
C SER A 849 -30.19 25.30 -48.47
N SER A 850 -29.41 26.09 -49.21
CA SER A 850 -29.73 27.47 -49.61
C SER A 850 -29.17 27.78 -51.00
N THR A 851 -29.76 28.75 -51.70
CA THR A 851 -29.25 29.31 -52.96
C THR A 851 -28.21 30.41 -52.76
N SER A 852 -27.91 30.80 -51.51
CA SER A 852 -26.87 31.79 -51.16
C SER A 852 -26.14 31.40 -49.88
N ALA A 853 -24.85 31.70 -49.78
CA ALA A 853 -24.02 31.46 -48.60
C ALA A 853 -24.57 32.12 -47.32
N THR A 854 -25.27 33.24 -47.46
CA THR A 854 -25.90 34.00 -46.38
C THR A 854 -27.43 34.01 -46.47
N GLY A 855 -28.00 33.16 -47.34
CA GLY A 855 -29.44 33.07 -47.57
C GLY A 855 -30.19 32.28 -46.51
N THR A 856 -31.51 32.19 -46.67
CA THR A 856 -32.36 31.31 -45.86
C THR A 856 -32.02 29.85 -46.18
N PHE A 857 -31.68 29.08 -45.14
CA PHE A 857 -31.41 27.64 -45.25
C PHE A 857 -32.66 26.84 -44.85
N THR A 858 -33.10 25.94 -45.74
CA THR A 858 -34.29 25.11 -45.58
C THR A 858 -33.91 23.65 -45.33
N ASP A 859 -34.64 22.96 -44.46
CA ASP A 859 -34.38 21.54 -44.15
C ASP A 859 -34.56 20.65 -45.39
N ILE A 860 -33.61 19.74 -45.61
CA ILE A 860 -33.70 18.70 -46.62
C ILE A 860 -34.37 17.48 -45.98
N ALA A 861 -35.58 17.14 -46.44
CA ALA A 861 -36.36 16.05 -45.87
C ALA A 861 -35.57 14.72 -45.86
N GLY A 862 -35.48 14.09 -44.68
CA GLY A 862 -34.79 12.80 -44.48
C GLY A 862 -33.26 12.84 -44.44
N ALA A 863 -32.63 14.01 -44.64
CA ALA A 863 -31.17 14.13 -44.66
C ALA A 863 -30.59 14.25 -43.23
N THR A 864 -30.59 13.15 -42.49
CA THR A 864 -30.23 13.09 -41.06
C THR A 864 -29.05 12.14 -40.74
N ALA A 865 -28.39 11.60 -41.75
CA ALA A 865 -27.22 10.72 -41.59
C ALA A 865 -25.91 11.54 -41.51
N ALA A 866 -24.81 10.92 -41.05
CA ALA A 866 -23.49 11.57 -41.02
C ALA A 866 -22.91 11.89 -42.42
N THR A 867 -23.46 11.27 -43.46
CA THR A 867 -23.17 11.55 -44.87
C THR A 867 -24.45 11.89 -45.62
N PHE A 868 -24.34 12.74 -46.63
CA PHE A 868 -25.44 13.14 -47.49
C PHE A 868 -24.94 13.35 -48.92
N THR A 869 -25.52 12.63 -49.88
CA THR A 869 -25.30 12.88 -51.31
C THR A 869 -26.37 13.84 -51.81
N THR A 870 -25.98 14.94 -52.44
CA THR A 870 -26.94 15.90 -53.00
C THR A 870 -27.76 15.25 -54.11
N PRO A 871 -28.99 15.74 -54.38
CA PRO A 871 -29.64 15.57 -55.68
C PRO A 871 -28.75 16.09 -56.81
N VAL A 872 -29.12 15.80 -58.07
CA VAL A 872 -28.44 16.40 -59.23
C VAL A 872 -28.66 17.90 -59.20
N LEU A 873 -27.57 18.66 -59.09
CA LEU A 873 -27.54 20.11 -59.08
C LEU A 873 -27.23 20.64 -60.47
N ASN A 874 -27.90 21.71 -60.87
CA ASN A 874 -27.69 22.46 -62.11
C ASN A 874 -27.30 23.93 -61.85
N SER A 875 -27.13 24.30 -60.57
CA SER A 875 -26.79 25.63 -60.09
C SER A 875 -26.07 25.54 -58.74
N THR A 876 -25.21 26.51 -58.43
CA THR A 876 -24.44 26.54 -57.19
C THR A 876 -25.37 26.54 -55.97
N THR A 877 -25.17 25.58 -55.08
CA THR A 877 -26.02 25.35 -53.90
C THR A 877 -25.15 25.27 -52.63
N TYR A 878 -25.62 25.89 -51.56
CA TYR A 878 -24.95 25.96 -50.27
C TYR A 878 -25.63 25.01 -49.28
N TYR A 879 -24.84 24.34 -48.45
CA TYR A 879 -25.30 23.36 -47.48
C TYR A 879 -24.75 23.66 -46.08
N ARG A 880 -25.53 23.33 -45.05
CA ARG A 880 -25.04 23.30 -43.66
C ARG A 880 -25.76 22.20 -42.89
N VAL A 881 -25.19 21.73 -41.79
CA VAL A 881 -25.88 20.90 -40.82
C VAL A 881 -26.43 21.78 -39.70
N ARG A 882 -27.71 21.60 -39.39
CA ARG A 882 -28.34 22.06 -38.17
C ARG A 882 -28.29 20.93 -37.16
N THR A 883 -27.86 21.24 -35.94
CA THR A 883 -27.98 20.33 -34.80
C THR A 883 -28.76 21.03 -33.70
N THR A 884 -29.89 20.43 -33.33
CA THR A 884 -30.80 20.96 -32.30
C THR A 884 -30.88 20.00 -31.14
N CYS A 885 -30.86 20.57 -29.93
CA CYS A 885 -31.13 19.89 -28.68
C CYS A 885 -31.80 20.90 -27.74
N ASN A 886 -32.96 20.56 -27.17
CA ASN A 886 -33.61 21.34 -26.11
C ASN A 886 -33.89 22.82 -26.45
N GLY A 887 -34.22 23.11 -27.72
CA GLY A 887 -34.40 24.49 -28.21
C GLY A 887 -33.10 25.25 -28.46
N ASN A 888 -31.95 24.74 -28.02
CA ASN A 888 -30.64 25.21 -28.46
C ASN A 888 -30.39 24.66 -29.88
N THR A 889 -30.06 25.55 -30.80
CA THR A 889 -29.70 25.18 -32.18
C THR A 889 -28.35 25.75 -32.52
N VAL A 890 -27.47 24.87 -33.00
CA VAL A 890 -26.16 25.23 -33.56
C VAL A 890 -26.10 24.80 -35.02
N TYR A 891 -25.21 25.43 -35.78
CA TYR A 891 -25.00 25.15 -37.20
C TYR A 891 -23.52 24.88 -37.47
N SER A 892 -23.24 23.98 -38.42
CA SER A 892 -21.89 23.75 -38.93
C SER A 892 -21.41 24.97 -39.74
N ASN A 893 -20.15 24.93 -40.20
CA ASN A 893 -19.75 25.74 -41.35
C ASN A 893 -20.67 25.48 -42.56
N VAL A 894 -20.78 26.47 -43.44
CA VAL A 894 -21.43 26.32 -44.75
C VAL A 894 -20.45 25.63 -45.70
N ALA A 895 -20.93 24.60 -46.41
CA ALA A 895 -20.26 23.98 -47.54
C ALA A 895 -20.87 24.48 -48.86
N THR A 896 -20.04 24.71 -49.88
CA THR A 896 -20.49 25.21 -51.19
C THR A 896 -20.31 24.15 -52.26
N VAL A 897 -21.38 23.75 -52.95
CA VAL A 897 -21.29 22.94 -54.16
C VAL A 897 -21.47 23.87 -55.36
N THR A 898 -20.36 24.22 -55.99
CA THR A 898 -20.31 25.14 -57.14
C THR A 898 -20.66 24.39 -58.41
N VAL A 899 -21.62 24.88 -59.19
CA VAL A 899 -21.91 24.35 -60.53
C VAL A 899 -21.43 25.35 -61.56
N ASN A 900 -20.34 25.01 -62.23
CA ASN A 900 -19.81 25.78 -63.35
C ASN A 900 -20.51 25.31 -64.63
N ASN A 901 -21.24 26.20 -65.29
CA ASN A 901 -21.80 25.95 -66.61
C ASN A 901 -20.97 26.71 -67.67
N PRO A 902 -19.88 26.13 -68.20
CA PRO A 902 -19.04 26.80 -69.20
C PRO A 902 -19.82 26.97 -70.50
N VAL A 903 -20.09 28.22 -70.87
CA VAL A 903 -20.81 28.58 -72.10
C VAL A 903 -20.00 29.56 -72.93
N ILE A 904 -20.11 29.43 -74.25
CA ILE A 904 -19.66 30.48 -75.18
C ILE A 904 -20.75 31.56 -75.19
N THR A 905 -20.41 32.75 -74.69
CA THR A 905 -21.34 33.87 -74.56
C THR A 905 -21.43 34.72 -75.82
N ALA A 906 -20.41 34.66 -76.69
CA ALA A 906 -20.47 35.17 -78.05
C ALA A 906 -19.58 34.33 -78.99
N ALA A 907 -20.09 34.02 -80.18
CA ALA A 907 -19.37 33.26 -81.20
C ALA A 907 -18.27 34.11 -81.85
N PRO A 908 -17.19 33.48 -82.38
CA PRO A 908 -16.21 34.19 -83.20
C PRO A 908 -16.88 34.86 -84.41
N SER A 909 -16.53 36.12 -84.70
CA SER A 909 -16.92 36.76 -85.95
C SER A 909 -16.27 36.04 -87.15
N PRO A 910 -16.91 35.97 -88.33
CA PRO A 910 -16.29 35.40 -89.52
C PRO A 910 -15.00 36.13 -89.89
N VAL A 911 -13.90 35.39 -90.05
CA VAL A 911 -12.58 35.93 -90.42
C VAL A 911 -12.25 35.51 -91.85
N SER A 912 -12.01 36.48 -92.72
CA SER A 912 -11.58 36.26 -94.11
C SER A 912 -10.06 36.19 -94.23
N THR A 913 -9.55 35.21 -94.98
CA THR A 913 -8.13 35.05 -95.32
C THR A 913 -7.99 34.64 -96.78
N CYS A 914 -6.84 34.88 -97.40
CA CYS A 914 -6.56 34.38 -98.75
C CYS A 914 -6.38 32.85 -98.73
N ALA A 915 -6.68 32.17 -99.85
CA ALA A 915 -6.49 30.73 -99.96
C ALA A 915 -5.02 30.35 -99.68
N GLY A 916 -4.82 29.37 -98.80
CA GLY A 916 -3.51 28.97 -98.27
C GLY A 916 -3.11 29.67 -96.96
N GLY A 917 -3.80 30.73 -96.56
CA GLY A 917 -3.61 31.41 -95.27
C GLY A 917 -4.28 30.68 -94.10
N THR A 918 -3.98 31.12 -92.88
CA THR A 918 -4.66 30.69 -91.64
C THR A 918 -5.60 31.79 -91.13
N ALA A 919 -6.53 31.44 -90.25
CA ALA A 919 -7.39 32.37 -89.54
C ALA A 919 -7.20 32.24 -88.02
N THR A 920 -7.42 33.31 -87.26
CA THR A 920 -7.39 33.30 -85.80
C THR A 920 -8.80 33.52 -85.26
N LEU A 921 -9.35 32.51 -84.59
CA LEU A 921 -10.69 32.50 -84.01
C LEU A 921 -10.61 32.83 -82.53
N SER A 922 -11.50 33.69 -82.04
CA SER A 922 -11.65 34.02 -80.62
C SER A 922 -13.13 34.01 -80.26
N ALA A 923 -13.50 33.19 -79.29
CA ALA A 923 -14.83 33.15 -78.70
C ALA A 923 -14.85 33.98 -77.40
N THR A 924 -16.01 34.48 -76.99
CA THR A 924 -16.14 35.09 -75.65
C THR A 924 -16.60 34.02 -74.66
N VAL A 925 -15.81 33.80 -73.60
CA VAL A 925 -16.09 32.87 -72.51
C VAL A 925 -15.81 33.54 -71.15
N PRO A 926 -16.43 33.09 -70.04
CA PRO A 926 -16.11 33.57 -68.70
C PRO A 926 -14.64 33.35 -68.32
N ALA A 927 -14.12 34.17 -67.41
CA ALA A 927 -12.75 34.05 -66.93
C ALA A 927 -12.49 32.66 -66.30
N GLY A 928 -11.37 32.02 -66.67
CA GLY A 928 -11.02 30.66 -66.23
C GLY A 928 -11.61 29.53 -67.07
N VAL A 929 -12.46 29.84 -68.06
CA VAL A 929 -12.99 28.86 -69.02
C VAL A 929 -12.09 28.81 -70.25
N SER A 930 -11.79 27.61 -70.74
CA SER A 930 -11.03 27.34 -71.96
C SER A 930 -11.95 26.96 -73.12
N VAL A 931 -11.45 27.03 -74.35
CA VAL A 931 -12.22 26.68 -75.56
C VAL A 931 -11.55 25.52 -76.29
N ARG A 932 -12.37 24.56 -76.74
CA ARG A 932 -12.02 23.46 -77.66
C ARG A 932 -12.63 23.77 -79.03
N TYR A 933 -11.90 23.50 -80.11
CA TYR A 933 -12.35 23.73 -81.48
C TYR A 933 -12.43 22.42 -82.28
N TYR A 934 -13.46 22.30 -83.11
CA TYR A 934 -13.85 21.10 -83.87
C TYR A 934 -14.21 21.45 -85.32
N THR A 935 -14.14 20.48 -86.23
CA THR A 935 -14.50 20.64 -87.66
C THR A 935 -15.95 20.26 -88.01
N ALA A 936 -16.73 19.76 -87.05
CA ALA A 936 -18.14 19.43 -87.24
C ALA A 936 -18.97 19.77 -85.99
N ALA A 937 -20.26 20.06 -86.17
CA ALA A 937 -21.20 20.42 -85.11
C ALA A 937 -21.45 19.30 -84.09
N THR A 938 -21.29 18.05 -84.53
CA THR A 938 -21.52 16.84 -83.72
C THR A 938 -20.53 15.77 -84.17
N GLY A 939 -19.88 15.08 -83.24
CA GLY A 939 -18.98 13.96 -83.53
C GLY A 939 -17.67 14.32 -84.27
N GLY A 940 -17.33 15.61 -84.37
CA GLY A 940 -16.09 16.07 -85.01
C GLY A 940 -14.84 15.76 -84.17
N THR A 941 -13.70 15.63 -84.84
CA THR A 941 -12.40 15.52 -84.17
C THR A 941 -11.98 16.87 -83.57
N LEU A 942 -11.42 16.86 -82.36
CA LEU A 942 -10.80 18.04 -81.75
C LEU A 942 -9.60 18.48 -82.60
N VAL A 943 -9.61 19.71 -83.10
CA VAL A 943 -8.53 20.29 -83.93
C VAL A 943 -7.66 21.30 -83.18
N GLY A 944 -8.05 21.71 -81.98
CA GLY A 944 -7.20 22.52 -81.11
C GLY A 944 -7.90 23.03 -79.86
N THR A 945 -7.11 23.60 -78.96
CA THR A 945 -7.55 24.22 -77.71
C THR A 945 -6.88 25.58 -77.52
N GLY A 946 -7.51 26.44 -76.72
CA GLY A 946 -7.03 27.81 -76.47
C GLY A 946 -7.97 28.87 -77.04
N ASN A 947 -7.79 30.12 -76.61
CA ASN A 947 -8.62 31.23 -77.03
C ASN A 947 -7.78 32.53 -76.96
N PRO A 948 -7.21 33.02 -78.07
CA PRO A 948 -7.44 32.62 -79.47
C PRO A 948 -6.98 31.21 -79.85
N PHE A 949 -7.59 30.66 -80.91
CA PHE A 949 -7.16 29.46 -81.63
C PHE A 949 -6.82 29.82 -83.09
N THR A 950 -5.69 29.33 -83.61
CA THR A 950 -5.30 29.54 -85.02
C THR A 950 -5.57 28.29 -85.84
N THR A 951 -6.31 28.43 -86.94
CA THR A 951 -6.66 27.31 -87.83
C THR A 951 -5.43 26.78 -88.58
N PRO A 952 -5.48 25.52 -89.04
CA PRO A 952 -4.68 25.08 -90.19
C PRO A 952 -4.89 25.96 -91.43
N SER A 953 -4.03 25.79 -92.44
CA SER A 953 -4.13 26.48 -93.73
C SER A 953 -5.46 26.16 -94.43
N LEU A 954 -6.16 27.20 -94.89
CA LEU A 954 -7.51 27.09 -95.47
C LEU A 954 -7.46 27.31 -96.98
N THR A 955 -7.83 26.29 -97.76
CA THR A 955 -7.94 26.35 -99.23
C THR A 955 -9.37 26.59 -99.73
N ALA A 956 -10.35 26.52 -98.82
CA ALA A 956 -11.77 26.80 -99.07
C ALA A 956 -12.41 27.39 -97.80
N SER A 957 -13.66 27.86 -97.91
CA SER A 957 -14.44 28.33 -96.74
C SER A 957 -14.74 27.15 -95.82
N THR A 958 -14.23 27.21 -94.59
CA THR A 958 -14.30 26.11 -93.60
C THR A 958 -14.95 26.60 -92.32
N THR A 959 -15.97 25.87 -91.85
CA THR A 959 -16.64 26.16 -90.57
C THR A 959 -15.98 25.39 -89.44
N TYR A 960 -15.60 26.10 -88.37
CA TYR A 960 -15.17 25.51 -87.10
C TYR A 960 -16.23 25.73 -86.03
N TYR A 961 -16.37 24.74 -85.15
CA TYR A 961 -17.31 24.73 -84.03
C TYR A 961 -16.52 24.82 -82.73
N ALA A 962 -17.03 25.53 -81.74
CA ALA A 962 -16.34 25.79 -80.49
C ALA A 962 -17.16 25.31 -79.28
N GLU A 963 -16.48 24.70 -78.31
CA GLU A 963 -17.04 24.26 -77.03
C GLU A 963 -16.29 24.98 -75.89
N ALA A 964 -17.02 25.49 -74.92
CA ALA A 964 -16.46 26.03 -73.68
C ALA A 964 -16.30 24.91 -72.64
N PHE A 965 -15.13 24.78 -72.01
CA PHE A 965 -14.88 23.81 -70.95
C PHE A 965 -14.10 24.42 -69.78
N ALA A 966 -14.34 23.94 -68.57
CA ALA A 966 -13.61 24.33 -67.36
C ALA A 966 -13.02 23.07 -66.71
N GLY A 967 -11.72 23.08 -66.42
CA GLY A 967 -10.97 21.88 -66.02
C GLY A 967 -11.51 21.19 -64.76
N GLY A 968 -11.93 19.94 -64.92
CA GLY A 968 -12.39 19.03 -63.88
C GLY A 968 -12.62 17.63 -64.46
N THR A 969 -12.92 16.64 -63.63
CA THR A 969 -13.16 15.27 -64.09
C THR A 969 -14.49 15.19 -64.85
N GLU A 970 -14.44 15.20 -66.17
CA GLU A 970 -15.62 15.04 -67.05
C GLU A 970 -16.16 13.59 -66.94
N ASN A 971 -17.42 13.43 -66.54
CA ASN A 971 -18.17 12.20 -66.79
C ASN A 971 -18.53 12.18 -68.28
N VAL A 972 -17.91 11.28 -69.04
CA VAL A 972 -18.02 11.24 -70.49
C VAL A 972 -19.42 10.78 -70.91
N GLY A 973 -20.22 11.69 -71.49
CA GLY A 973 -21.54 11.40 -72.03
C GLY A 973 -22.04 12.53 -72.93
N PRO A 974 -22.64 12.25 -74.10
CA PRO A 974 -23.03 13.29 -75.05
C PRO A 974 -24.22 14.11 -74.56
N THR A 975 -24.07 15.43 -74.49
CA THR A 975 -25.16 16.37 -74.17
C THR A 975 -26.10 16.52 -75.37
N SER A 976 -27.36 16.10 -75.23
CA SER A 976 -28.39 16.22 -76.27
C SER A 976 -29.40 17.34 -75.98
N ASN A 977 -29.28 18.41 -76.77
CA ASN A 977 -30.37 19.21 -77.36
C ASN A 977 -31.32 20.10 -76.52
N SER A 978 -31.23 21.40 -76.87
CA SER A 978 -32.33 22.29 -77.33
C SER A 978 -32.99 23.30 -76.38
N LEU A 979 -33.00 24.55 -76.86
CA LEU A 979 -33.95 25.67 -76.68
C LEU A 979 -33.51 26.74 -77.73
N GLY A 980 -34.34 27.39 -78.54
CA GLY A 980 -35.79 27.31 -78.80
C GLY A 980 -36.21 28.50 -79.69
N ALA A 981 -36.86 28.22 -80.83
CA ALA A 981 -37.18 29.11 -81.96
C ALA A 981 -37.80 30.52 -81.70
N GLY A 982 -37.71 31.42 -82.71
CA GLY A 982 -38.70 32.52 -82.87
C GLY A 982 -38.41 33.63 -83.92
N GLY A 983 -39.20 33.70 -85.00
CA GLY A 983 -39.50 34.95 -85.74
C GLY A 983 -38.84 35.15 -87.13
N ALA A 984 -39.63 35.53 -88.15
CA ALA A 984 -39.19 35.74 -89.55
C ALA A 984 -39.82 37.00 -90.18
N SER A 985 -39.20 37.59 -91.22
CA SER A 985 -39.84 38.55 -92.15
C SER A 985 -39.04 38.80 -93.46
N THR A 986 -39.73 39.28 -94.50
CA THR A 986 -39.32 39.53 -95.90
C THR A 986 -40.10 40.76 -96.42
N LEU A 987 -39.82 41.46 -97.54
CA LEU A 987 -38.86 41.44 -98.68
C LEU A 987 -38.82 42.91 -99.24
N PRO A 988 -37.95 43.37 -100.19
CA PRO A 988 -38.06 43.01 -101.61
C PRO A 988 -36.76 43.04 -102.47
N THR A 989 -36.92 42.71 -103.76
CA THR A 989 -35.90 42.66 -104.83
C THR A 989 -35.77 44.02 -105.58
N PRO A 990 -34.91 44.14 -106.63
CA PRO A 990 -35.24 43.65 -107.98
C PRO A 990 -34.45 42.41 -108.44
#